data_AF-A0A958IVT3-F1
#
_entry.id   AF-A0A958IVT3-F1
#
_cell.length_a   1.000
_cell.length_b   1.000
_cell.length_c   1.000
_cell.angle_alpha   90.00
_cell.angle_beta   90.00
_cell.angle_gamma   90.00
#
_symmetry.space_group_name_H-M   'P 1'
#
loop_
_entity.id
_entity.type
_entity.pdbx_description
1 polymer ?
#
loop_
_entity_poly.entity_id
_entity_poly.type
_entity_poly.pdbx_seq_one_letter_code
_entity_poly.pdbx_strand_id
1 'polypeptide(L)'
;RDVLESDWQGKTVFLVGTLQSNRLLERLNDRLPVQFTPEGFAFAGKRYPEARDRITLLYPNPYDSRYALNLLGGNSDEALLKELEQSSGFIFGITGDYRIMRGEDCLVFGLFSQETTSRWQFDPASYRDFSAETVSALRTPNYNFHWHNLSGATGAAEETARRLDRAMENARKLLGITETLPPIDYHIYPNFEDKGLVTGNTDLSSADFSRYAVASVVCREIRGDDFSRDARLLLRRRYGEPRQQVLETGLSIYLSDAWRGKGYRYWAARLHLSGNGAPLSDLLDNELLVQESPLVMEPLAGTLVAYLVNRWGGIDSLLERYRQWSPDPAESELLASGWEAYLDSLAAEFTEDIRRDREVFPRSEDFQKGFCHAHEGYRIYNGYLSALSDQALARLASLGSNAVSITPFSYMGDPRRPNFLRHSRGAGSENDESIIHAALSAKALGMTVMLKPHIWLGRSWPGEIEMQNEQDWEAFFQYYYRWMRHYALLGEMYEVENLCVGVELVRATVGQEARWRELIARLRGLYSGKITYAANWGSEFEKVRFWDALDYIGLNCYYPLSEKDNPSDADLQAGAARIAETIEAVQQRYRKPVLLTEIGFTSTAAPWKQPHEVAGGRPVDTSSQARCYEAVLSELHGKSWLRGIYWWKWPTYLDYGGAANNDFTPNGKPAEEVVARWYGEKW
;
A
#
# COMPACT_ATOMS: atom_id res chain seq x y z
N ARG A 1 -40.89 -12.08 18.44
CA ARG A 1 -41.45 -10.87 19.06
C ARG A 1 -41.41 -9.79 18.01
N ASP A 2 -42.52 -9.12 17.73
CA ASP A 2 -42.50 -7.97 16.83
C ASP A 2 -41.62 -6.87 17.42
N VAL A 3 -40.71 -6.33 16.60
CA VAL A 3 -39.79 -5.28 17.02
C VAL A 3 -40.55 -3.94 17.04
N LEU A 4 -40.60 -3.29 18.20
CA LEU A 4 -41.25 -2.01 18.41
C LEU A 4 -40.27 -0.84 18.18
N GLU A 5 -40.79 0.37 17.94
CA GLU A 5 -39.94 1.56 17.76
C GLU A 5 -39.04 1.83 18.98
N SER A 6 -39.57 1.58 20.18
CA SER A 6 -38.80 1.69 21.43
C SER A 6 -37.64 0.71 21.54
N ASP A 7 -37.64 -0.40 20.77
CA ASP A 7 -36.54 -1.36 20.79
C ASP A 7 -35.28 -0.82 20.08
N TRP A 8 -35.43 0.23 19.25
CA TRP A 8 -34.39 0.84 18.40
C TRP A 8 -33.74 2.08 19.02
N GLN A 9 -34.47 2.79 19.88
CA GLN A 9 -33.97 4.02 20.52
C GLN A 9 -32.76 3.70 21.40
N GLY A 10 -31.75 4.57 21.36
CA GLY A 10 -30.55 4.37 22.18
C GLY A 10 -29.60 3.28 21.70
N LYS A 11 -29.74 2.75 20.47
CA LYS A 11 -28.95 1.61 19.98
C LYS A 11 -28.51 1.75 18.53
N THR A 12 -27.32 1.22 18.25
CA THR A 12 -26.92 0.86 16.88
C THR A 12 -27.73 -0.36 16.43
N VAL A 13 -28.30 -0.31 15.23
CA VAL A 13 -29.19 -1.35 14.70
C VAL A 13 -28.55 -2.03 13.50
N PHE A 14 -28.66 -3.36 13.46
CA PHE A 14 -28.32 -4.19 12.31
C PHE A 14 -29.62 -4.76 11.72
N LEU A 15 -29.91 -4.40 10.48
CA LEU A 15 -31.11 -4.82 9.77
C LEU A 15 -30.72 -5.67 8.57
N VAL A 16 -31.23 -6.90 8.50
CA VAL A 16 -30.94 -7.83 7.39
C VAL A 16 -32.25 -8.42 6.89
N GLY A 17 -32.43 -8.49 5.57
CA GLY A 17 -33.54 -9.24 4.96
C GLY A 17 -34.11 -8.60 3.70
N THR A 18 -35.20 -9.18 3.23
CA THR A 18 -36.01 -8.69 2.11
C THR A 18 -37.36 -8.22 2.63
N LEU A 19 -38.23 -7.62 1.80
CA LEU A 19 -39.61 -7.33 2.24
C LEU A 19 -40.39 -8.58 2.67
N GLN A 20 -40.02 -9.76 2.17
CA GLN A 20 -40.67 -11.01 2.51
C GLN A 20 -40.21 -11.54 3.87
N SER A 21 -38.90 -11.50 4.14
CA SER A 21 -38.32 -12.03 5.38
C SER A 21 -38.24 -11.02 6.52
N ASN A 22 -38.28 -9.72 6.21
CA ASN A 22 -38.18 -8.65 7.20
C ASN A 22 -39.11 -7.47 6.89
N ARG A 23 -40.34 -7.54 7.39
CA ARG A 23 -41.38 -6.51 7.23
C ARG A 23 -41.04 -5.14 7.84
N LEU A 24 -39.96 -5.04 8.62
CA LEU A 24 -39.50 -3.74 9.14
C LEU A 24 -38.97 -2.84 8.02
N LEU A 25 -38.50 -3.40 6.90
CA LEU A 25 -38.06 -2.63 5.74
C LEU A 25 -39.21 -1.80 5.15
N GLU A 26 -40.41 -2.37 5.05
CA GLU A 26 -41.60 -1.66 4.57
C GLU A 26 -41.92 -0.44 5.44
N ARG A 27 -41.83 -0.60 6.77
CA ARG A 27 -42.08 0.48 7.74
C ARG A 27 -41.05 1.61 7.68
N LEU A 28 -39.85 1.33 7.17
CA LEU A 28 -38.73 2.26 7.13
C LEU A 28 -38.55 2.95 5.78
N ASN A 29 -39.26 2.53 4.74
CA ASN A 29 -39.12 3.07 3.38
C ASN A 29 -39.16 4.60 3.30
N ASP A 30 -40.05 5.25 4.04
CA ASP A 30 -40.19 6.72 4.03
C ASP A 30 -39.10 7.46 4.83
N ARG A 31 -38.25 6.72 5.56
CA ARG A 31 -37.19 7.26 6.43
C ARG A 31 -35.79 6.86 5.99
N LEU A 32 -35.66 6.03 4.96
CA LEU A 32 -34.40 5.58 4.42
C LEU A 32 -34.17 6.18 3.02
N PRO A 33 -32.91 6.33 2.61
CA PRO A 33 -32.57 6.76 1.24
C PRO A 33 -32.85 5.66 0.19
N VAL A 34 -33.16 4.43 0.62
CA VAL A 34 -33.56 3.31 -0.23
C VAL A 34 -35.04 2.97 -0.02
N GLN A 35 -35.73 2.67 -1.12
CA GLN A 35 -37.13 2.26 -1.12
C GLN A 35 -37.25 0.82 -1.59
N PHE A 36 -37.74 -0.07 -0.72
CA PHE A 36 -38.03 -1.46 -1.07
C PHE A 36 -39.47 -1.60 -1.56
N THR A 37 -39.66 -2.40 -2.61
CA THR A 37 -40.95 -2.70 -3.26
C THR A 37 -41.06 -4.20 -3.55
N PRO A 38 -42.26 -4.77 -3.75
CA PRO A 38 -42.39 -6.17 -4.15
C PRO A 38 -41.63 -6.53 -5.44
N GLU A 39 -41.39 -5.56 -6.32
CA GLU A 39 -40.66 -5.72 -7.60
C GLU A 39 -39.14 -5.47 -7.49
N GLY A 40 -38.62 -5.14 -6.31
CA GLY A 40 -37.20 -4.91 -6.06
C GLY A 40 -36.94 -3.73 -5.14
N PHE A 41 -35.82 -3.01 -5.29
CA PHE A 41 -35.61 -1.74 -4.56
C PHE A 41 -35.21 -0.60 -5.50
N ALA A 42 -35.37 0.63 -5.01
CA ALA A 42 -34.95 1.84 -5.68
C ALA A 42 -34.04 2.67 -4.78
N PHE A 43 -32.98 3.23 -5.37
CA PHE A 43 -32.01 4.10 -4.70
C PHE A 43 -31.55 5.17 -5.68
N ALA A 44 -31.43 6.42 -5.21
CA ALA A 44 -31.00 7.57 -6.03
C ALA A 44 -31.76 7.70 -7.37
N GLY A 45 -33.07 7.40 -7.39
CA GLY A 45 -33.91 7.47 -8.59
C GLY A 45 -33.80 6.30 -9.57
N LYS A 46 -32.94 5.30 -9.29
CA LYS A 46 -32.75 4.09 -10.11
C LYS A 46 -33.37 2.86 -9.46
N ARG A 47 -33.94 1.95 -10.28
CA ARG A 47 -34.54 0.68 -9.84
C ARG A 47 -33.60 -0.49 -10.04
N TYR A 48 -33.63 -1.43 -9.10
CA TYR A 48 -32.82 -2.65 -9.05
C TYR A 48 -33.76 -3.86 -8.89
N PRO A 49 -34.27 -4.43 -10.01
CA PRO A 49 -35.30 -5.47 -9.96
C PRO A 49 -34.75 -6.89 -9.96
N GLU A 50 -33.45 -7.10 -10.19
CA GLU A 50 -32.92 -8.46 -10.38
C GLU A 50 -32.90 -9.21 -9.05
N ALA A 51 -33.16 -10.51 -9.07
CA ALA A 51 -33.19 -11.33 -7.86
C ALA A 51 -31.86 -11.29 -7.08
N ARG A 52 -30.74 -11.06 -7.77
CA ARG A 52 -29.39 -10.98 -7.20
C ARG A 52 -28.98 -9.57 -6.78
N ASP A 53 -29.84 -8.57 -6.97
CA ASP A 53 -29.59 -7.21 -6.53
C ASP A 53 -29.71 -7.11 -5.00
N ARG A 54 -28.71 -6.47 -4.39
CA ARG A 54 -28.66 -6.19 -2.95
C ARG A 54 -28.01 -4.85 -2.67
N ILE A 55 -28.32 -4.28 -1.52
CA ILE A 55 -27.77 -3.03 -1.02
C ILE A 55 -27.24 -3.21 0.41
N THR A 56 -26.01 -2.73 0.63
CA THR A 56 -25.48 -2.47 1.97
C THR A 56 -25.56 -0.97 2.22
N LEU A 57 -26.04 -0.56 3.39
CA LEU A 57 -26.24 0.85 3.75
C LEU A 57 -25.87 1.10 5.22
N LEU A 58 -24.96 2.03 5.46
CA LEU A 58 -24.70 2.69 6.73
C LEU A 58 -25.43 4.05 6.72
N TYR A 59 -26.29 4.26 7.70
CA TYR A 59 -27.11 5.47 7.79
C TYR A 59 -27.41 5.83 9.26
N PRO A 60 -27.80 7.06 9.60
CA PRO A 60 -28.30 7.35 10.95
C PRO A 60 -29.54 6.50 11.25
N ASN A 61 -29.65 6.03 12.49
CA ASN A 61 -30.83 5.32 12.95
C ASN A 61 -32.06 6.26 12.80
N PRO A 62 -33.09 5.88 12.02
CA PRO A 62 -34.25 6.73 11.73
C PRO A 62 -35.12 7.11 12.91
N TYR A 63 -34.92 6.47 14.07
CA TYR A 63 -35.62 6.78 15.32
C TYR A 63 -34.73 7.49 16.35
N ASP A 64 -33.40 7.49 16.17
CA ASP A 64 -32.43 8.15 17.03
C ASP A 64 -31.09 8.37 16.29
N SER A 65 -30.95 9.52 15.62
CA SER A 65 -29.81 9.84 14.75
C SER A 65 -28.42 9.86 15.42
N ARG A 66 -28.37 9.76 16.76
CA ARG A 66 -27.10 9.60 17.51
C ARG A 66 -26.47 8.21 17.32
N TYR A 67 -27.25 7.23 16.87
CA TYR A 67 -26.79 5.86 16.65
C TYR A 67 -26.87 5.48 15.18
N ALA A 68 -26.11 4.45 14.78
CA ALA A 68 -26.04 3.99 13.40
C ALA A 68 -27.08 2.90 13.09
N LEU A 69 -27.53 2.86 11.83
CA LEU A 69 -28.21 1.74 11.19
C LEU A 69 -27.25 1.12 10.17
N ASN A 70 -27.07 -0.18 10.27
CA ASN A 70 -26.34 -1.02 9.32
C ASN A 70 -27.36 -1.93 8.64
N LEU A 71 -27.64 -1.70 7.36
CA LEU A 71 -28.64 -2.42 6.57
C LEU A 71 -27.96 -3.30 5.53
N LEU A 72 -28.36 -4.58 5.45
CA LEU A 72 -28.17 -5.45 4.29
C LEU A 72 -29.56 -5.85 3.77
N GLY A 73 -29.97 -5.23 2.67
CA GLY A 73 -31.27 -5.45 2.02
C GLY A 73 -31.12 -5.98 0.59
N GLY A 74 -32.19 -6.54 0.03
CA GLY A 74 -32.18 -6.97 -1.37
C GLY A 74 -33.47 -7.63 -1.81
N ASN A 75 -33.40 -8.34 -2.94
CA ASN A 75 -34.55 -8.92 -3.62
C ASN A 75 -34.75 -10.43 -3.37
N SER A 76 -33.74 -11.12 -2.84
CA SER A 76 -33.79 -12.56 -2.53
C SER A 76 -33.00 -12.87 -1.27
N ASP A 77 -33.60 -13.66 -0.36
CA ASP A 77 -32.91 -14.14 0.83
C ASP A 77 -31.67 -14.99 0.48
N GLU A 78 -31.71 -15.73 -0.64
CA GLU A 78 -30.56 -16.51 -1.13
C GLU A 78 -29.35 -15.61 -1.45
N ALA A 79 -29.61 -14.47 -2.10
CA ALA A 79 -28.55 -13.52 -2.43
C ALA A 79 -27.95 -12.87 -1.18
N LEU A 80 -28.78 -12.60 -0.16
CA LEU A 80 -28.31 -12.06 1.11
C LEU A 80 -27.51 -13.09 1.90
N LEU A 81 -27.96 -14.35 1.95
CA LEU A 81 -27.24 -15.44 2.61
C LEU A 81 -25.86 -15.66 1.97
N LYS A 82 -25.78 -15.65 0.63
CA LYS A 82 -24.50 -15.76 -0.08
C LYS A 82 -23.52 -14.65 0.31
N GLU A 83 -23.99 -13.40 0.43
CA GLU A 83 -23.14 -12.28 0.91
C GLU A 83 -22.63 -12.55 2.34
N LEU A 84 -23.52 -12.96 3.25
CA LEU A 84 -23.18 -13.23 4.64
C LEU A 84 -22.12 -14.35 4.76
N GLU A 85 -22.25 -15.40 3.94
CA GLU A 85 -21.29 -16.51 3.87
C GLU A 85 -19.92 -16.08 3.33
N GLN A 86 -19.90 -15.23 2.30
CA GLN A 86 -18.67 -14.75 1.68
C GLN A 86 -17.92 -13.71 2.53
N SER A 87 -18.64 -12.95 3.36
CA SER A 87 -18.10 -11.78 4.05
C SER A 87 -17.21 -12.08 5.26
N SER A 88 -16.89 -13.35 5.57
CA SER A 88 -15.99 -13.76 6.68
C SER A 88 -16.23 -13.04 8.02
N GLY A 89 -17.48 -12.66 8.32
CA GLY A 89 -17.89 -11.95 9.54
C GLY A 89 -17.81 -10.42 9.48
N PHE A 90 -17.29 -9.82 8.41
CA PHE A 90 -17.17 -8.37 8.19
C PHE A 90 -18.12 -7.86 7.07
N ILE A 91 -19.40 -8.22 7.16
CA ILE A 91 -20.45 -7.77 6.21
C ILE A 91 -20.57 -6.23 6.16
N PHE A 92 -20.13 -5.56 7.22
CA PHE A 92 -20.08 -4.10 7.35
C PHE A 92 -18.64 -3.55 7.32
N GLY A 93 -17.70 -4.30 6.73
CA GLY A 93 -16.37 -3.82 6.38
C GLY A 93 -16.52 -2.67 5.39
N ILE A 94 -16.52 -1.44 5.90
CA ILE A 94 -17.01 -0.21 5.27
C ILE A 94 -16.29 0.09 3.94
N THR A 95 -16.77 -0.46 2.83
CA THR A 95 -16.44 0.03 1.48
C THR A 95 -17.47 1.08 1.08
N GLY A 96 -17.61 2.16 1.86
CA GLY A 96 -18.55 3.28 1.62
C GLY A 96 -19.75 3.31 2.57
N ASP A 97 -20.57 4.36 2.46
CA ASP A 97 -21.82 4.49 3.22
C ASP A 97 -22.94 3.69 2.56
N TYR A 98 -22.91 3.52 1.25
CA TYR A 98 -23.80 2.60 0.55
C TYR A 98 -23.11 1.90 -0.62
N ARG A 99 -23.50 0.65 -0.85
CA ARG A 99 -23.02 -0.17 -1.96
C ARG A 99 -24.16 -1.02 -2.52
N ILE A 100 -24.30 -1.06 -3.84
CA ILE A 100 -25.27 -1.90 -4.53
C ILE A 100 -24.52 -2.95 -5.35
N MET A 101 -24.87 -4.21 -5.15
CA MET A 101 -24.24 -5.36 -5.81
C MET A 101 -25.28 -6.13 -6.61
N ARG A 102 -24.88 -6.65 -7.77
CA ARG A 102 -25.62 -7.68 -8.52
C ARG A 102 -24.79 -8.93 -8.58
N GLY A 103 -25.11 -9.92 -7.75
CA GLY A 103 -24.27 -11.10 -7.67
C GLY A 103 -22.88 -10.76 -7.13
N GLU A 104 -21.83 -10.86 -7.94
CA GLU A 104 -20.47 -10.50 -7.52
C GLU A 104 -20.02 -9.14 -8.09
N ASP A 105 -20.84 -8.54 -8.95
CA ASP A 105 -20.51 -7.28 -9.61
C ASP A 105 -20.98 -6.10 -8.76
N CYS A 106 -20.07 -5.16 -8.47
CA CYS A 106 -20.40 -3.88 -7.84
C CYS A 106 -21.07 -2.96 -8.87
N LEU A 107 -22.31 -2.57 -8.60
CA LEU A 107 -23.08 -1.68 -9.47
C LEU A 107 -22.94 -0.22 -9.04
N VAL A 108 -22.99 0.03 -7.73
CA VAL A 108 -22.94 1.39 -7.19
C VAL A 108 -22.11 1.41 -5.92
N PHE A 109 -21.32 2.46 -5.77
CA PHE A 109 -20.66 2.85 -4.54
C PHE A 109 -20.97 4.33 -4.25
N GLY A 110 -21.06 4.71 -2.99
CA GLY A 110 -20.96 6.11 -2.64
C GLY A 110 -20.94 6.41 -1.15
N LEU A 111 -20.76 7.70 -0.87
CA LEU A 111 -20.80 8.29 0.46
C LEU A 111 -21.99 9.26 0.53
N PHE A 112 -22.46 9.53 1.74
CA PHE A 112 -23.34 10.67 1.96
C PHE A 112 -22.51 11.90 2.29
N SER A 113 -23.07 13.08 2.02
CA SER A 113 -22.42 14.34 2.38
C SER A 113 -22.12 14.38 3.89
N GLN A 114 -20.94 14.90 4.23
CA GLN A 114 -20.54 15.17 5.61
C GLN A 114 -20.62 16.65 5.97
N GLU A 115 -20.95 17.52 5.01
CA GLU A 115 -21.10 18.96 5.23
C GLU A 115 -22.20 19.23 6.26
N THR A 116 -21.98 20.21 7.14
CA THR A 116 -22.91 20.52 8.23
C THR A 116 -24.35 20.75 7.77
N THR A 117 -24.56 21.36 6.60
CA THR A 117 -25.88 21.71 6.06
C THR A 117 -26.56 20.60 5.26
N SER A 118 -25.79 19.63 4.75
CA SER A 118 -26.30 18.55 3.89
C SER A 118 -25.95 17.16 4.44
N ARG A 119 -25.55 17.07 5.71
CA ARG A 119 -25.07 15.82 6.32
C ARG A 119 -26.07 14.68 6.16
N TRP A 120 -25.57 13.51 5.74
CA TRP A 120 -26.35 12.29 5.44
C TRP A 120 -27.30 12.41 4.24
N GLN A 121 -27.25 13.50 3.48
CA GLN A 121 -27.99 13.60 2.22
C GLN A 121 -27.19 12.97 1.08
N PHE A 122 -27.90 12.52 0.05
CA PHE A 122 -27.29 12.00 -1.18
C PHE A 122 -26.33 13.03 -1.76
N ASP A 123 -25.08 12.61 -1.95
CA ASP A 123 -24.05 13.45 -2.53
C ASP A 123 -23.69 12.95 -3.94
N PRO A 124 -24.08 13.70 -4.99
CA PRO A 124 -23.70 13.35 -6.36
C PRO A 124 -22.19 13.30 -6.59
N ALA A 125 -21.37 13.99 -5.80
CA ALA A 125 -19.91 14.05 -5.98
C ALA A 125 -19.21 12.75 -5.56
N SER A 126 -19.75 12.04 -4.57
CA SER A 126 -19.24 10.74 -4.09
C SER A 126 -20.01 9.54 -4.64
N TYR A 127 -21.13 9.76 -5.33
CA TYR A 127 -21.85 8.71 -6.06
C TYR A 127 -21.05 8.19 -7.26
N ARG A 128 -20.96 6.87 -7.39
CA ARG A 128 -20.34 6.15 -8.52
C ARG A 128 -21.28 5.04 -8.98
N ASP A 129 -21.67 5.04 -10.26
CA ASP A 129 -22.55 4.03 -10.87
C ASP A 129 -21.81 3.26 -11.97
N PHE A 130 -21.19 2.16 -11.58
CA PHE A 130 -20.43 1.26 -12.45
C PHE A 130 -21.32 0.46 -13.41
N SER A 131 -22.64 0.37 -13.16
CA SER A 131 -23.52 -0.48 -13.96
C SER A 131 -23.82 0.03 -15.36
N ALA A 132 -23.61 1.33 -15.61
CA ALA A 132 -23.71 1.94 -16.94
C ALA A 132 -22.37 1.95 -17.68
N GLU A 133 -21.28 1.62 -16.99
CA GLU A 133 -19.92 1.87 -17.47
C GLU A 133 -19.35 0.72 -18.29
N THR A 134 -19.90 -0.50 -18.16
CA THR A 134 -19.40 -1.67 -18.87
C THR A 134 -20.00 -1.78 -20.28
N VAL A 135 -19.23 -1.35 -21.29
CA VAL A 135 -19.53 -1.65 -22.69
C VAL A 135 -18.48 -2.60 -23.24
N SER A 136 -18.91 -3.72 -23.85
CA SER A 136 -18.02 -4.56 -24.65
C SER A 136 -17.49 -3.70 -25.80
N ALA A 137 -16.23 -3.28 -25.68
CA ALA A 137 -15.66 -2.24 -26.50
C ALA A 137 -14.91 -2.80 -27.71
N LEU A 138 -14.31 -3.97 -27.55
CA LEU A 138 -13.57 -4.66 -28.61
C LEU A 138 -13.66 -6.16 -28.40
N ARG A 139 -13.78 -6.92 -29.49
CA ARG A 139 -13.73 -8.38 -29.47
C ARG A 139 -12.70 -8.87 -30.45
N THR A 140 -11.89 -9.82 -30.01
CA THR A 140 -10.90 -10.52 -30.82
C THR A 140 -11.06 -12.03 -30.62
N PRO A 141 -10.39 -12.88 -31.40
CA PRO A 141 -10.46 -14.32 -31.19
C PRO A 141 -10.02 -14.78 -29.79
N ASN A 142 -9.20 -13.98 -29.09
CA ASN A 142 -8.67 -14.33 -27.77
C ASN A 142 -9.34 -13.58 -26.60
N TYR A 143 -10.03 -12.46 -26.85
CA TYR A 143 -10.52 -11.56 -25.80
C TYR A 143 -11.88 -10.95 -26.08
N ASN A 144 -12.66 -10.78 -25.02
CA ASN A 144 -13.78 -9.86 -24.95
C ASN A 144 -13.37 -8.69 -24.05
N PHE A 145 -13.03 -7.55 -24.63
CA PHE A 145 -12.64 -6.37 -23.84
C PHE A 145 -13.86 -5.59 -23.37
N HIS A 146 -13.87 -5.30 -22.07
CA HIS A 146 -14.87 -4.49 -21.38
C HIS A 146 -14.18 -3.26 -20.80
N TRP A 147 -14.56 -2.07 -21.24
CA TRP A 147 -13.99 -0.82 -20.75
C TRP A 147 -14.91 -0.25 -19.67
N HIS A 148 -14.34 0.22 -18.57
CA HIS A 148 -15.06 0.87 -17.48
C HIS A 148 -14.57 2.30 -17.33
N ASN A 149 -15.46 3.29 -17.42
CA ASN A 149 -15.20 4.71 -17.16
C ASN A 149 -13.94 5.33 -17.84
N LEU A 150 -13.55 4.87 -19.04
CA LEU A 150 -12.34 5.33 -19.74
C LEU A 150 -12.52 6.67 -20.48
N SER A 151 -13.19 7.65 -19.86
CA SER A 151 -13.40 8.96 -20.49
C SER A 151 -12.05 9.59 -20.91
N GLY A 152 -11.79 9.65 -22.22
CA GLY A 152 -10.54 10.19 -22.78
C GLY A 152 -9.33 9.23 -22.82
N ALA A 153 -9.45 7.98 -22.32
CA ALA A 153 -8.35 7.00 -22.28
C ALA A 153 -8.51 5.83 -23.27
N THR A 154 -9.49 5.89 -24.18
CA THR A 154 -9.80 4.82 -25.14
C THR A 154 -8.62 4.41 -26.02
N GLY A 155 -7.78 5.36 -26.46
CA GLY A 155 -6.59 5.05 -27.26
C GLY A 155 -5.57 4.17 -26.53
N ALA A 156 -5.34 4.42 -25.24
CA ALA A 156 -4.44 3.61 -24.41
C ALA A 156 -5.02 2.21 -24.13
N ALA A 157 -6.35 2.11 -24.00
CA ALA A 157 -7.05 0.85 -23.86
C ALA A 157 -6.95 -0.01 -25.14
N GLU A 158 -7.14 0.59 -26.31
CA GLU A 158 -6.95 -0.10 -27.60
C GLU A 158 -5.50 -0.55 -27.83
N GLU A 159 -4.53 0.27 -27.43
CA GLU A 159 -3.12 -0.11 -27.47
C GLU A 159 -2.83 -1.31 -26.56
N THR A 160 -3.37 -1.29 -25.34
CA THR A 160 -3.31 -2.41 -24.39
C THR A 160 -3.92 -3.67 -25.01
N ALA A 161 -5.12 -3.58 -25.59
CA ALA A 161 -5.78 -4.70 -26.24
C ALA A 161 -4.93 -5.30 -27.38
N ARG A 162 -4.39 -4.45 -28.28
CA ARG A 162 -3.50 -4.90 -29.37
C ARG A 162 -2.23 -5.56 -28.83
N ARG A 163 -1.66 -5.06 -27.72
CA ARG A 163 -0.48 -5.65 -27.07
C ARG A 163 -0.80 -7.02 -26.49
N LEU A 164 -1.94 -7.15 -25.78
CA LEU A 164 -2.39 -8.41 -25.17
C LEU A 164 -2.68 -9.48 -26.22
N ASP A 165 -3.35 -9.14 -27.32
CA ASP A 165 -3.59 -10.10 -28.41
C ASP A 165 -2.28 -10.63 -29.01
N ARG A 166 -1.30 -9.74 -29.28
CA ARG A 166 0.02 -10.18 -29.76
C ARG A 166 0.73 -11.07 -28.74
N ALA A 167 0.69 -10.72 -27.46
CA ALA A 167 1.28 -11.52 -26.39
C ALA A 167 0.62 -12.91 -26.30
N MET A 168 -0.71 -12.97 -26.42
CA MET A 168 -1.47 -14.22 -26.44
C MET A 168 -1.13 -15.09 -27.66
N GLU A 169 -1.04 -14.50 -28.86
CA GLU A 169 -0.62 -15.22 -30.07
C GLU A 169 0.79 -15.80 -29.93
N ASN A 170 1.73 -15.00 -29.42
CA ASN A 170 3.10 -15.44 -29.15
C ASN A 170 3.14 -16.56 -28.11
N ALA A 171 2.38 -16.42 -27.01
CA ALA A 171 2.30 -17.42 -25.97
C ALA A 171 1.72 -18.73 -26.49
N ARG A 172 0.62 -18.67 -27.25
CA ARG A 172 0.02 -19.87 -27.87
C ARG A 172 0.99 -20.57 -28.82
N LYS A 173 1.71 -19.80 -29.64
CA LYS A 173 2.74 -20.35 -30.54
C LYS A 173 3.85 -21.03 -29.76
N LEU A 174 4.36 -20.39 -28.71
CA LEU A 174 5.45 -20.92 -27.90
C LEU A 174 5.04 -22.17 -27.10
N LEU A 175 3.79 -22.22 -26.64
CA LEU A 175 3.23 -23.35 -25.90
C LEU A 175 2.64 -24.46 -26.80
N GLY A 176 2.66 -24.30 -28.13
CA GLY A 176 2.08 -25.26 -29.07
C GLY A 176 0.56 -25.39 -28.96
N ILE A 177 -0.15 -24.34 -28.53
CA ILE A 177 -1.61 -24.32 -28.35
C ILE A 177 -2.28 -23.97 -29.68
N THR A 178 -2.80 -24.99 -30.37
CA THR A 178 -3.45 -24.86 -31.69
C THR A 178 -4.97 -24.87 -31.62
N GLU A 179 -5.53 -25.40 -30.54
CA GLU A 179 -6.98 -25.46 -30.32
C GLU A 179 -7.56 -24.07 -30.05
N THR A 180 -8.83 -23.88 -30.43
CA THR A 180 -9.59 -22.68 -30.10
C THR A 180 -9.97 -22.70 -28.62
N LEU A 181 -9.49 -21.71 -27.87
CA LEU A 181 -9.88 -21.47 -26.49
C LEU A 181 -11.02 -20.43 -26.44
N PRO A 182 -11.87 -20.46 -25.40
CA PRO A 182 -12.82 -19.37 -25.20
C PRO A 182 -12.06 -18.05 -25.05
N PRO A 183 -12.62 -16.93 -25.52
CA PRO A 183 -12.02 -15.62 -25.28
C PRO A 183 -12.03 -15.31 -23.78
N ILE A 184 -10.99 -14.64 -23.28
CA ILE A 184 -10.91 -14.13 -21.91
C ILE A 184 -11.78 -12.87 -21.82
N ASP A 185 -12.66 -12.80 -20.81
CA ASP A 185 -13.35 -11.55 -20.48
C ASP A 185 -12.36 -10.60 -19.78
N TYR A 186 -11.95 -9.54 -20.48
CA TYR A 186 -10.88 -8.65 -20.03
C TYR A 186 -11.43 -7.27 -19.67
N HIS A 187 -11.52 -7.00 -18.38
CA HIS A 187 -12.05 -5.77 -17.79
C HIS A 187 -10.93 -4.76 -17.57
N ILE A 188 -11.12 -3.56 -18.12
CA ILE A 188 -10.12 -2.49 -18.11
C ILE A 188 -10.68 -1.30 -17.34
N TYR A 189 -9.97 -0.89 -16.29
CA TYR A 189 -10.30 0.23 -15.40
C TYR A 189 -9.32 1.41 -15.60
N PRO A 190 -9.74 2.66 -15.33
CA PRO A 190 -8.90 3.84 -15.56
C PRO A 190 -7.84 4.02 -14.46
N ASN A 191 -8.11 3.57 -13.24
CA ASN A 191 -7.24 3.73 -12.08
C ASN A 191 -7.46 2.58 -11.06
N PHE A 192 -6.57 2.49 -10.07
CA PHE A 192 -6.64 1.48 -9.01
C PHE A 192 -7.86 1.64 -8.10
N GLU A 193 -8.32 2.86 -7.87
CA GLU A 193 -9.47 3.15 -7.01
C GLU A 193 -10.75 2.51 -7.58
N ASP A 194 -11.07 2.78 -8.83
CA ASP A 194 -12.25 2.23 -9.51
C ASP A 194 -12.16 0.70 -9.61
N LYS A 195 -11.00 0.15 -9.99
CA LYS A 195 -10.80 -1.30 -9.99
C LYS A 195 -11.03 -1.88 -8.59
N GLY A 196 -10.44 -1.29 -7.56
CA GLY A 196 -10.56 -1.73 -6.18
C GLY A 196 -11.99 -1.67 -5.67
N LEU A 197 -12.71 -0.58 -5.94
CA LEU A 197 -14.12 -0.41 -5.54
C LEU A 197 -15.04 -1.42 -6.22
N VAL A 198 -14.73 -1.81 -7.46
CA VAL A 198 -15.53 -2.79 -8.21
C VAL A 198 -15.19 -4.23 -7.85
N THR A 199 -13.90 -4.56 -7.72
CA THR A 199 -13.41 -5.95 -7.64
C THR A 199 -12.95 -6.36 -6.24
N GLY A 200 -12.74 -5.41 -5.33
CA GLY A 200 -12.11 -5.66 -4.04
C GLY A 200 -10.62 -6.01 -4.13
N ASN A 201 -9.99 -5.84 -5.30
CA ASN A 201 -8.58 -6.11 -5.56
C ASN A 201 -7.95 -4.93 -6.31
N THR A 202 -6.80 -4.46 -5.82
CA THR A 202 -6.06 -3.33 -6.39
C THR A 202 -4.74 -3.73 -7.03
N ASP A 203 -4.45 -5.02 -7.20
CA ASP A 203 -3.29 -5.48 -7.97
C ASP A 203 -3.34 -4.83 -9.36
N LEU A 204 -2.21 -4.66 -10.06
CA LEU A 204 -2.25 -4.19 -11.47
C LEU A 204 -3.23 -5.03 -12.31
N SER A 205 -3.09 -6.35 -12.25
CA SER A 205 -4.03 -7.31 -12.81
C SER A 205 -4.35 -8.44 -11.84
N SER A 206 -5.59 -8.89 -11.91
CA SER A 206 -6.11 -10.02 -11.15
C SER A 206 -6.91 -10.94 -12.08
N ALA A 207 -6.65 -12.25 -11.99
CA ALA A 207 -7.37 -13.27 -12.76
C ALA A 207 -8.46 -13.93 -11.90
N ASP A 208 -9.65 -14.06 -12.47
CA ASP A 208 -10.72 -14.94 -11.99
C ASP A 208 -10.74 -16.22 -12.82
N PHE A 209 -10.24 -17.30 -12.22
CA PHE A 209 -10.20 -18.62 -12.85
C PHE A 209 -11.57 -19.25 -13.06
N SER A 210 -12.58 -18.85 -12.28
CA SER A 210 -13.94 -19.40 -12.39
C SER A 210 -14.73 -18.76 -13.53
N ARG A 211 -14.58 -17.44 -13.70
CA ARG A 211 -15.20 -16.66 -14.79
C ARG A 211 -14.37 -16.65 -16.06
N TYR A 212 -13.12 -17.14 -16.00
CA TYR A 212 -12.15 -17.02 -17.10
C TYR A 212 -11.98 -15.55 -17.53
N ALA A 213 -11.76 -14.70 -16.54
CA ALA A 213 -11.74 -13.25 -16.69
C ALA A 213 -10.49 -12.62 -16.07
N VAL A 214 -10.08 -11.47 -16.57
CA VAL A 214 -9.00 -10.64 -16.01
C VAL A 214 -9.53 -9.24 -15.78
N ALA A 215 -9.18 -8.65 -14.63
CA ALA A 215 -9.39 -7.23 -14.35
C ALA A 215 -8.03 -6.55 -14.24
N SER A 216 -7.79 -5.51 -15.06
CA SER A 216 -6.54 -4.75 -15.08
C SER A 216 -6.79 -3.24 -15.18
N VAL A 217 -5.79 -2.44 -14.81
CA VAL A 217 -5.81 -0.97 -14.85
C VAL A 217 -5.03 -0.47 -16.08
N VAL A 218 -5.55 0.53 -16.80
CA VAL A 218 -4.76 1.31 -17.78
C VAL A 218 -3.86 2.28 -17.02
N CYS A 219 -2.83 1.71 -16.42
CA CYS A 219 -1.95 2.40 -15.51
C CYS A 219 -0.67 2.82 -16.25
N ARG A 220 -0.27 4.09 -16.13
CA ARG A 220 1.07 4.53 -16.55
C ARG A 220 2.07 4.50 -15.40
N GLU A 221 1.56 4.41 -14.17
CA GLU A 221 2.29 4.41 -12.93
C GLU A 221 3.14 3.14 -12.79
N ILE A 222 2.56 1.98 -13.11
CA ILE A 222 3.28 0.70 -13.12
C ILE A 222 3.92 0.45 -14.48
N ARG A 223 5.26 0.45 -14.48
CA ARG A 223 6.08 0.24 -15.68
C ARG A 223 5.98 -1.21 -16.16
N GLY A 224 5.97 -1.42 -17.49
CA GLY A 224 6.14 -2.75 -18.08
C GLY A 224 4.88 -3.38 -18.65
N ASP A 225 4.97 -4.69 -18.92
CA ASP A 225 3.84 -5.49 -19.38
C ASP A 225 3.14 -6.24 -18.24
N ASP A 226 1.92 -6.66 -18.54
CA ASP A 226 0.97 -7.22 -17.57
C ASP A 226 0.28 -8.48 -18.09
N PHE A 227 1.05 -9.34 -18.77
CA PHE A 227 0.51 -10.56 -19.39
C PHE A 227 0.51 -11.78 -18.45
N SER A 228 1.11 -11.66 -17.26
CA SER A 228 1.29 -12.81 -16.36
C SER A 228 -0.03 -13.46 -15.94
N ARG A 229 -1.08 -12.66 -15.71
CA ARG A 229 -2.39 -13.18 -15.25
C ARG A 229 -3.13 -13.90 -16.37
N ASP A 230 -3.09 -13.38 -17.58
CA ASP A 230 -3.55 -14.02 -18.81
C ASP A 230 -2.83 -15.35 -19.05
N ALA A 231 -1.50 -15.35 -18.94
CA ALA A 231 -0.69 -16.54 -19.10
C ALA A 231 -1.06 -17.61 -18.07
N ARG A 232 -1.35 -17.25 -16.81
CA ARG A 232 -1.82 -18.21 -15.80
C ARG A 232 -3.17 -18.82 -16.14
N LEU A 233 -4.15 -18.03 -16.63
CA LEU A 233 -5.43 -18.56 -17.10
C LEU A 233 -5.22 -19.57 -18.24
N LEU A 234 -4.39 -19.21 -19.22
CA LEU A 234 -4.02 -20.06 -20.34
C LEU A 234 -3.39 -21.38 -19.88
N LEU A 235 -2.38 -21.30 -19.01
CA LEU A 235 -1.65 -22.45 -18.46
C LEU A 235 -2.57 -23.39 -17.67
N ARG A 236 -3.38 -22.85 -16.74
CA ARG A 236 -4.31 -23.67 -15.95
C ARG A 236 -5.37 -24.33 -16.82
N ARG A 237 -5.89 -23.61 -17.81
CA ARG A 237 -6.89 -24.17 -18.74
C ARG A 237 -6.31 -25.33 -19.54
N ARG A 238 -5.06 -25.21 -19.98
CA ARG A 238 -4.44 -26.19 -20.88
C ARG A 238 -3.76 -27.37 -20.19
N TYR A 239 -3.03 -27.10 -19.11
CA TYR A 239 -2.15 -28.07 -18.45
C TYR A 239 -2.59 -28.40 -17.01
N GLY A 240 -3.56 -27.68 -16.47
CA GLY A 240 -4.00 -27.79 -15.08
C GLY A 240 -3.07 -27.05 -14.11
N GLU A 241 -3.24 -27.32 -12.82
CA GLU A 241 -2.35 -26.81 -11.78
C GLU A 241 -1.11 -27.71 -11.66
N PRO A 242 0.12 -27.16 -11.64
CA PRO A 242 1.33 -27.94 -11.46
C PRO A 242 1.54 -28.30 -9.99
N ARG A 243 2.17 -29.45 -9.73
CA ARG A 243 2.61 -29.81 -8.37
C ARG A 243 3.60 -28.79 -7.80
N GLN A 244 4.49 -28.29 -8.64
CA GLN A 244 5.46 -27.26 -8.28
C GLN A 244 4.98 -25.89 -8.78
N GLN A 245 4.55 -25.02 -7.88
CA GLN A 245 3.91 -23.74 -8.23
C GLN A 245 4.87 -22.77 -8.94
N VAL A 246 6.17 -22.92 -8.72
CA VAL A 246 7.20 -22.11 -9.41
C VAL A 246 7.17 -22.27 -10.93
N LEU A 247 6.66 -23.39 -11.45
CA LEU A 247 6.53 -23.58 -12.90
C LEU A 247 5.39 -22.71 -13.47
N GLU A 248 4.26 -22.61 -12.77
CA GLU A 248 3.16 -21.72 -13.19
C GLU A 248 3.61 -20.25 -13.11
N THR A 249 4.13 -19.83 -11.96
CA THR A 249 4.66 -18.48 -11.75
C THR A 249 5.74 -18.17 -12.77
N GLY A 250 6.73 -19.04 -12.91
CA GLY A 250 7.84 -18.87 -13.83
C GLY A 250 7.43 -18.81 -15.29
N LEU A 251 6.55 -19.71 -15.77
CA LEU A 251 6.09 -19.67 -17.17
C LEU A 251 5.29 -18.41 -17.45
N SER A 252 4.45 -17.96 -16.50
CA SER A 252 3.69 -16.72 -16.67
C SER A 252 4.57 -15.48 -16.81
N ILE A 253 5.73 -15.48 -16.15
CA ILE A 253 6.72 -14.40 -16.24
C ILE A 253 7.64 -14.59 -17.46
N TYR A 254 8.00 -15.83 -17.79
CA TYR A 254 8.79 -16.16 -18.98
C TYR A 254 8.10 -15.73 -20.28
N LEU A 255 6.77 -15.70 -20.29
CA LEU A 255 5.94 -15.23 -21.40
C LEU A 255 5.74 -13.71 -21.43
N SER A 256 6.34 -12.98 -20.48
CA SER A 256 6.31 -11.52 -20.44
C SER A 256 7.60 -10.93 -21.03
N ASP A 257 7.47 -9.85 -21.79
CA ASP A 257 8.56 -9.19 -22.50
C ASP A 257 9.20 -8.07 -21.67
N ALA A 258 8.42 -7.39 -20.83
CA ALA A 258 8.82 -6.12 -20.19
C ALA A 258 8.44 -6.03 -18.71
N TRP A 259 8.43 -7.15 -17.97
CA TRP A 259 8.01 -7.19 -16.57
C TRP A 259 8.71 -6.09 -15.75
N ARG A 260 7.89 -5.25 -15.10
CA ARG A 260 8.33 -4.07 -14.32
C ARG A 260 9.30 -3.15 -15.08
N GLY A 261 9.05 -2.93 -16.37
CA GLY A 261 9.72 -1.94 -17.22
C GLY A 261 11.06 -2.34 -17.84
N LYS A 262 11.75 -3.34 -17.29
CA LYS A 262 13.09 -3.79 -17.75
C LYS A 262 13.14 -5.28 -18.11
N GLY A 263 12.08 -6.04 -17.83
CA GLY A 263 12.02 -7.48 -18.05
C GLY A 263 12.59 -8.29 -16.87
N TYR A 264 12.10 -9.52 -16.72
CA TYR A 264 12.44 -10.37 -15.58
C TYR A 264 13.93 -10.73 -15.52
N ARG A 265 14.59 -10.86 -16.69
CA ARG A 265 16.02 -11.17 -16.84
C ARG A 265 16.91 -10.09 -16.21
N TYR A 266 16.60 -8.82 -16.47
CA TYR A 266 17.32 -7.69 -15.89
C TYR A 266 17.20 -7.67 -14.35
N TRP A 267 15.98 -7.87 -13.84
CA TRP A 267 15.75 -7.84 -12.39
C TRP A 267 16.38 -9.04 -11.68
N ALA A 268 16.35 -10.23 -12.29
CA ALA A 268 17.08 -11.40 -11.79
C ALA A 268 18.60 -11.16 -11.77
N ALA A 269 19.16 -10.56 -12.83
CA ALA A 269 20.57 -10.18 -12.88
C ALA A 269 20.94 -9.18 -11.77
N ARG A 270 20.11 -8.15 -11.52
CA ARG A 270 20.33 -7.18 -10.44
C ARG A 270 20.32 -7.85 -9.07
N LEU A 271 19.35 -8.73 -8.82
CA LEU A 271 19.25 -9.49 -7.58
C LEU A 271 20.49 -10.37 -7.37
N HIS A 272 20.98 -11.02 -8.43
CA HIS A 272 22.19 -11.85 -8.38
C HIS A 272 23.44 -11.02 -8.10
N LEU A 273 23.71 -9.98 -8.90
CA LEU A 273 24.90 -9.12 -8.79
C LEU A 273 25.01 -8.42 -7.44
N SER A 274 23.86 -8.14 -6.80
CA SER A 274 23.80 -7.51 -5.48
C SER A 274 23.83 -8.51 -4.31
N GLY A 275 23.86 -9.81 -4.56
CA GLY A 275 23.75 -10.84 -3.50
C GLY A 275 22.39 -10.87 -2.81
N ASN A 276 21.35 -10.33 -3.46
CA ASN A 276 19.98 -10.22 -2.95
C ASN A 276 19.03 -11.24 -3.60
N GLY A 277 19.52 -12.21 -4.38
CA GLY A 277 18.73 -13.31 -4.92
C GLY A 277 18.11 -14.23 -3.85
N ALA A 278 17.17 -15.08 -4.27
CA ALA A 278 16.68 -16.20 -3.48
C ALA A 278 17.39 -17.49 -3.96
N PRO A 279 17.81 -18.38 -3.04
CA PRO A 279 18.40 -19.65 -3.43
C PRO A 279 17.36 -20.53 -4.13
N LEU A 280 17.83 -21.49 -4.95
CA LEU A 280 16.94 -22.39 -5.68
C LEU A 280 15.99 -23.17 -4.74
N SER A 281 16.45 -23.53 -3.54
CA SER A 281 15.62 -24.19 -2.53
C SER A 281 14.38 -23.37 -2.16
N ASP A 282 14.50 -22.04 -2.09
CA ASP A 282 13.38 -21.17 -1.76
C ASP A 282 12.36 -21.10 -2.90
N LEU A 283 12.85 -21.13 -4.14
CA LEU A 283 11.99 -21.17 -5.34
C LEU A 283 11.24 -22.51 -5.44
N LEU A 284 11.82 -23.59 -4.95
CA LEU A 284 11.22 -24.93 -4.92
C LEU A 284 10.34 -25.18 -3.68
N ASP A 285 10.23 -24.23 -2.77
CA ASP A 285 9.31 -24.29 -1.64
C ASP A 285 8.02 -23.52 -1.99
N ASN A 286 6.91 -24.26 -2.18
CA ASN A 286 5.63 -23.65 -2.54
C ASN A 286 5.08 -22.70 -1.44
N GLU A 287 5.36 -22.97 -0.17
CA GLU A 287 4.91 -22.10 0.92
C GLU A 287 5.73 -20.80 0.92
N LEU A 288 7.05 -20.92 0.80
CA LEU A 288 7.94 -19.76 0.78
C LEU A 288 7.74 -18.92 -0.50
N LEU A 289 7.48 -19.54 -1.64
CA LEU A 289 7.14 -18.85 -2.89
C LEU A 289 5.95 -17.88 -2.73
N VAL A 290 4.97 -18.23 -1.89
CA VAL A 290 3.78 -17.40 -1.63
C VAL A 290 4.04 -16.36 -0.54
N GLN A 291 4.82 -16.71 0.48
CA GLN A 291 5.12 -15.83 1.62
C GLN A 291 6.13 -14.74 1.26
N GLU A 292 7.13 -15.05 0.44
CA GLU A 292 8.15 -14.08 0.04
C GLU A 292 7.60 -13.00 -0.92
N SER A 293 8.39 -11.94 -1.07
CA SER A 293 8.25 -10.85 -2.02
C SER A 293 8.04 -11.37 -3.46
N PRO A 294 6.89 -11.06 -4.09
CA PRO A 294 6.70 -11.35 -5.51
C PRO A 294 7.72 -10.61 -6.38
N LEU A 295 8.19 -9.44 -5.95
CA LEU A 295 9.22 -8.67 -6.68
C LEU A 295 10.57 -9.41 -6.77
N VAL A 296 10.83 -10.34 -5.85
CA VAL A 296 12.04 -11.19 -5.86
C VAL A 296 11.75 -12.52 -6.53
N MET A 297 10.64 -13.17 -6.15
CA MET A 297 10.36 -14.54 -6.57
C MET A 297 9.89 -14.63 -8.02
N GLU A 298 9.08 -13.70 -8.52
CA GLU A 298 8.58 -13.72 -9.90
C GLU A 298 9.72 -13.67 -10.94
N PRO A 299 10.67 -12.72 -10.88
CA PRO A 299 11.73 -12.66 -11.89
C PRO A 299 12.70 -13.84 -11.81
N LEU A 300 12.96 -14.36 -10.60
CA LEU A 300 13.76 -15.57 -10.42
C LEU A 300 13.03 -16.83 -10.90
N ALA A 301 11.71 -16.93 -10.72
CA ALA A 301 10.91 -18.03 -11.25
C ALA A 301 10.90 -18.03 -12.80
N GLY A 302 10.77 -16.87 -13.43
CA GLY A 302 10.91 -16.75 -14.90
C GLY A 302 12.29 -17.17 -15.39
N THR A 303 13.32 -16.80 -14.62
CA THR A 303 14.72 -17.19 -14.89
C THR A 303 14.95 -18.69 -14.69
N LEU A 304 14.33 -19.29 -13.66
CA LEU A 304 14.35 -20.74 -13.43
C LEU A 304 13.69 -21.49 -14.60
N VAL A 305 12.55 -21.03 -15.09
CA VAL A 305 11.92 -21.62 -16.27
C VAL A 305 12.83 -21.52 -17.49
N ALA A 306 13.48 -20.39 -17.74
CA ALA A 306 14.44 -20.25 -18.83
C ALA A 306 15.63 -21.23 -18.70
N TYR A 307 16.15 -21.40 -17.48
CA TYR A 307 17.20 -22.39 -17.16
C TYR A 307 16.72 -23.82 -17.43
N LEU A 308 15.52 -24.18 -16.99
CA LEU A 308 14.95 -25.52 -17.20
C LEU A 308 14.67 -25.80 -18.68
N VAL A 309 14.17 -24.82 -19.43
CA VAL A 309 13.98 -24.92 -20.89
C VAL A 309 15.31 -25.22 -21.59
N ASN A 310 16.39 -24.51 -21.22
CA ASN A 310 17.73 -24.77 -21.77
C ASN A 310 18.23 -26.17 -21.40
N ARG A 311 18.12 -26.54 -20.12
CA ARG A 311 18.61 -27.80 -19.58
C ARG A 311 17.87 -29.02 -20.13
N TRP A 312 16.56 -28.92 -20.33
CA TRP A 312 15.72 -30.03 -20.80
C TRP A 312 15.57 -30.09 -22.32
N GLY A 313 16.25 -29.20 -23.05
CA GLY A 313 16.30 -29.26 -24.52
C GLY A 313 15.10 -28.62 -25.22
N GLY A 314 14.32 -27.79 -24.54
CA GLY A 314 13.20 -27.06 -25.12
C GLY A 314 11.99 -26.91 -24.19
N ILE A 315 11.06 -26.04 -24.59
CA ILE A 315 9.84 -25.79 -23.82
C ILE A 315 8.89 -26.99 -23.82
N ASP A 316 8.83 -27.76 -24.92
CA ASP A 316 7.98 -28.95 -25.01
C ASP A 316 8.30 -29.96 -23.89
N SER A 317 9.59 -30.20 -23.63
CA SER A 317 10.02 -31.08 -22.55
C SER A 317 9.66 -30.56 -21.15
N LEU A 318 9.66 -29.24 -20.96
CA LEU A 318 9.15 -28.63 -19.73
C LEU A 318 7.64 -28.83 -19.60
N LEU A 319 6.88 -28.62 -20.67
CA LEU A 319 5.42 -28.75 -20.66
C LEU A 319 4.95 -30.20 -20.42
N GLU A 320 5.69 -31.20 -20.92
CA GLU A 320 5.47 -32.62 -20.58
C GLU A 320 5.60 -32.90 -19.08
N ARG A 321 6.48 -32.15 -18.41
CA ARG A 321 6.80 -32.30 -16.97
C ARG A 321 5.91 -31.44 -16.08
N TYR A 322 5.34 -30.36 -16.62
CA TYR A 322 4.68 -29.28 -15.90
C TYR A 322 3.77 -29.75 -14.75
N ARG A 323 2.85 -30.68 -15.02
CA ARG A 323 1.83 -31.05 -14.04
C ARG A 323 2.38 -31.84 -12.85
N GLN A 324 3.35 -32.72 -13.08
CA GLN A 324 3.77 -33.74 -12.12
C GLN A 324 5.18 -33.52 -11.55
N TRP A 325 5.99 -32.67 -12.20
CA TRP A 325 7.36 -32.46 -11.79
C TRP A 325 7.45 -31.91 -10.37
N SER A 326 8.32 -32.55 -9.60
CA SER A 326 8.72 -32.19 -8.26
C SER A 326 10.08 -32.85 -8.08
N PRO A 327 11.18 -32.08 -8.01
CA PRO A 327 12.52 -32.66 -8.03
C PRO A 327 12.78 -33.41 -6.72
N ASP A 328 13.43 -34.56 -6.82
CA ASP A 328 13.97 -35.24 -5.65
C ASP A 328 15.25 -34.53 -5.14
N PRO A 329 15.81 -34.90 -3.99
CA PRO A 329 17.02 -34.25 -3.47
C PRO A 329 18.23 -34.31 -4.41
N ALA A 330 18.40 -35.39 -5.16
CA ALA A 330 19.53 -35.55 -6.07
C ALA A 330 19.37 -34.67 -7.33
N GLU A 331 18.15 -34.59 -7.88
CA GLU A 331 17.84 -33.66 -8.96
C GLU A 331 17.98 -32.21 -8.48
N SER A 332 17.55 -31.90 -7.26
CA SER A 332 17.66 -30.55 -6.68
C SER A 332 19.12 -30.09 -6.56
N GLU A 333 20.01 -30.95 -6.08
CA GLU A 333 21.45 -30.67 -6.00
C GLU A 333 22.07 -30.48 -7.40
N LEU A 334 21.70 -31.34 -8.36
CA LEU A 334 22.15 -31.22 -9.73
C LEU A 334 21.66 -29.91 -10.39
N LEU A 335 20.42 -29.51 -10.13
CA LEU A 335 19.87 -28.24 -10.62
C LEU A 335 20.59 -27.06 -9.99
N ALA A 336 20.84 -27.08 -8.68
CA ALA A 336 21.53 -26.03 -7.96
C ALA A 336 22.95 -25.80 -8.50
N SER A 337 23.68 -26.87 -8.85
CA SER A 337 25.03 -26.76 -9.40
C SER A 337 25.11 -25.97 -10.72
N GLY A 338 24.11 -26.10 -11.59
CA GLY A 338 24.03 -25.36 -12.85
C GLY A 338 23.32 -24.01 -12.74
N TRP A 339 22.51 -23.82 -11.70
CA TRP A 339 21.71 -22.62 -11.47
C TRP A 339 22.60 -21.38 -11.26
N GLU A 340 23.61 -21.47 -10.40
CA GLU A 340 24.51 -20.34 -10.12
C GLU A 340 25.30 -19.93 -11.37
N ALA A 341 25.83 -20.89 -12.13
CA ALA A 341 26.53 -20.60 -13.38
C ALA A 341 25.61 -19.95 -14.44
N TYR A 342 24.32 -20.31 -14.45
CA TYR A 342 23.34 -19.67 -15.32
C TYR A 342 23.08 -18.22 -14.91
N LEU A 343 22.94 -17.96 -13.60
CA LEU A 343 22.79 -16.60 -13.07
C LEU A 343 24.04 -15.73 -13.32
N ASP A 344 25.24 -16.27 -13.18
CA ASP A 344 26.50 -15.58 -13.50
C ASP A 344 26.54 -15.17 -14.98
N SER A 345 26.18 -16.10 -15.87
CA SER A 345 26.11 -15.81 -17.31
C SER A 345 25.08 -14.73 -17.62
N LEU A 346 23.89 -14.82 -17.01
CA LEU A 346 22.83 -13.83 -17.17
C LEU A 346 23.27 -12.45 -16.66
N ALA A 347 23.91 -12.40 -15.49
CA ALA A 347 24.38 -11.17 -14.87
C ALA A 347 25.43 -10.45 -15.72
N ALA A 348 26.32 -11.19 -16.39
CA ALA A 348 27.30 -10.63 -17.30
C ALA A 348 26.64 -9.84 -18.46
N GLU A 349 25.45 -10.24 -18.92
CA GLU A 349 24.71 -9.54 -19.99
C GLU A 349 24.21 -8.15 -19.55
N PHE A 350 23.92 -7.95 -18.27
CA PHE A 350 23.25 -6.73 -17.75
C PHE A 350 24.13 -5.87 -16.85
N THR A 351 25.38 -6.26 -16.58
CA THR A 351 26.27 -5.57 -15.62
C THR A 351 26.42 -4.07 -15.93
N GLU A 352 26.68 -3.72 -17.19
CA GLU A 352 26.86 -2.32 -17.60
C GLU A 352 25.56 -1.51 -17.56
N ASP A 353 24.43 -2.12 -17.92
CA ASP A 353 23.12 -1.46 -17.84
C ASP A 353 22.74 -1.15 -16.38
N ILE A 354 22.96 -2.10 -15.49
CA ILE A 354 22.72 -1.95 -14.05
C ILE A 354 23.63 -0.87 -13.45
N ARG A 355 24.91 -0.83 -13.83
CA ARG A 355 25.86 0.21 -13.42
C ARG A 355 25.39 1.59 -13.87
N ARG A 356 25.01 1.75 -15.15
CA ARG A 356 24.51 3.02 -15.69
C ARG A 356 23.23 3.47 -14.99
N ASP A 357 22.28 2.57 -14.78
CA ASP A 357 21.02 2.90 -14.12
C ASP A 357 21.25 3.40 -12.67
N ARG A 358 22.22 2.81 -11.97
CA ARG A 358 22.63 3.27 -10.63
C ARG A 358 23.25 4.66 -10.62
N GLU A 359 24.01 5.01 -11.65
CA GLU A 359 24.64 6.34 -11.80
C GLU A 359 23.59 7.44 -11.99
N VAL A 360 22.54 7.17 -12.78
CA VAL A 360 21.47 8.14 -13.09
C VAL A 360 20.30 8.13 -12.11
N PHE A 361 20.33 7.26 -11.08
CA PHE A 361 19.28 7.17 -10.08
C PHE A 361 19.07 8.53 -9.34
N PRO A 362 17.83 9.02 -9.19
CA PRO A 362 17.58 10.32 -8.59
C PRO A 362 17.94 10.35 -7.10
N ARG A 363 18.55 11.45 -6.68
CA ARG A 363 18.93 11.71 -5.28
C ARG A 363 18.61 13.16 -4.96
N SER A 364 17.88 13.40 -3.88
CA SER A 364 17.58 14.75 -3.42
C SER A 364 18.74 15.31 -2.59
N GLU A 365 19.24 16.49 -2.95
CA GLU A 365 20.27 17.23 -2.20
C GLU A 365 19.72 18.46 -1.48
N ASP A 366 18.52 18.90 -1.88
CA ASP A 366 17.82 20.05 -1.32
C ASP A 366 17.28 19.75 0.08
N PHE A 367 16.97 20.82 0.82
CA PHE A 367 16.29 20.68 2.11
C PHE A 367 14.89 20.08 1.92
N GLN A 368 14.61 19.00 2.64
CA GLN A 368 13.34 18.26 2.57
C GLN A 368 12.34 18.89 3.55
N LYS A 369 11.50 19.77 3.02
CA LYS A 369 10.32 20.37 3.67
C LYS A 369 9.21 19.33 3.69
N GLY A 370 9.28 18.41 4.63
CA GLY A 370 8.57 17.14 4.59
C GLY A 370 7.35 17.03 5.51
N PHE A 371 6.48 16.09 5.16
CA PHE A 371 5.41 15.56 6.02
C PHE A 371 5.39 14.04 5.98
N CYS A 372 5.03 13.41 7.09
CA CYS A 372 4.62 12.02 7.10
C CYS A 372 3.21 11.92 6.50
N HIS A 373 3.10 11.53 5.24
CA HIS A 373 1.81 11.29 4.59
C HIS A 373 1.26 9.98 5.12
N ALA A 374 0.24 10.05 5.96
CA ALA A 374 -0.25 8.94 6.77
C ALA A 374 -1.55 8.38 6.20
N HIS A 375 -1.61 7.05 6.07
CA HIS A 375 -2.76 6.28 5.56
C HIS A 375 -3.94 6.26 6.55
N GLU A 376 -4.45 7.42 6.96
CA GLU A 376 -5.50 7.52 8.00
C GLU A 376 -6.85 6.91 7.59
N GLY A 377 -7.07 6.70 6.28
CA GLY A 377 -8.35 6.26 5.77
C GLY A 377 -8.59 4.75 5.89
N TYR A 378 -7.55 3.93 5.68
CA TYR A 378 -7.61 2.47 5.63
C TYR A 378 -8.77 1.89 4.80
N ARG A 379 -9.18 2.61 3.74
CA ARG A 379 -10.13 2.19 2.70
C ARG A 379 -9.61 2.57 1.32
N ILE A 380 -10.22 1.96 0.30
CA ILE A 380 -9.88 2.18 -1.11
C ILE A 380 -10.05 3.65 -1.51
N TYR A 381 -11.13 4.30 -1.06
CA TYR A 381 -11.51 5.66 -1.49
C TYR A 381 -10.85 6.80 -0.68
N ASN A 382 -10.18 6.50 0.43
CA ASN A 382 -9.55 7.51 1.30
C ASN A 382 -8.15 7.11 1.81
N GLY A 383 -7.56 6.04 1.28
CA GLY A 383 -6.17 5.61 1.52
C GLY A 383 -5.23 6.11 0.43
N TYR A 384 -3.96 5.68 0.47
CA TYR A 384 -2.90 6.15 -0.44
C TYR A 384 -3.24 6.11 -1.92
N LEU A 385 -3.99 5.11 -2.39
CA LEU A 385 -4.33 4.93 -3.81
C LEU A 385 -5.45 5.85 -4.32
N SER A 386 -6.09 6.63 -3.45
CA SER A 386 -7.34 7.32 -3.78
C SER A 386 -7.15 8.74 -4.27
N ALA A 387 -8.15 9.25 -4.99
CA ALA A 387 -8.22 10.65 -5.40
C ALA A 387 -8.19 11.63 -4.22
N LEU A 388 -8.68 11.23 -3.04
CA LEU A 388 -8.59 12.05 -1.82
C LEU A 388 -7.14 12.17 -1.34
N SER A 389 -6.34 11.11 -1.48
CA SER A 389 -4.91 11.14 -1.17
C SER A 389 -4.17 12.07 -2.11
N ASP A 390 -4.50 12.04 -3.41
CA ASP A 390 -3.92 12.96 -4.40
C ASP A 390 -4.26 14.43 -4.08
N GLN A 391 -5.49 14.72 -3.66
CA GLN A 391 -5.90 16.05 -3.20
C GLN A 391 -5.13 16.49 -1.95
N ALA A 392 -4.91 15.57 -0.99
CA ALA A 392 -4.16 15.84 0.21
C ALA A 392 -2.67 16.14 -0.10
N LEU A 393 -2.06 15.42 -1.04
CA LEU A 393 -0.71 15.71 -1.53
C LEU A 393 -0.64 17.06 -2.26
N ALA A 394 -1.62 17.37 -3.10
CA ALA A 394 -1.71 18.68 -3.76
C ALA A 394 -1.85 19.82 -2.74
N ARG A 395 -2.59 19.60 -1.64
CA ARG A 395 -2.66 20.57 -0.55
C ARG A 395 -1.29 20.77 0.10
N LEU A 396 -0.55 19.71 0.41
CA LEU A 396 0.83 19.82 0.91
C LEU A 396 1.74 20.64 -0.02
N ALA A 397 1.69 20.36 -1.33
CA ALA A 397 2.46 21.12 -2.31
C ALA A 397 2.12 22.62 -2.25
N SER A 398 0.84 22.96 -2.10
CA SER A 398 0.40 24.36 -1.99
C SER A 398 0.91 25.09 -0.73
N LEU A 399 1.35 24.35 0.29
CA LEU A 399 1.97 24.89 1.51
C LEU A 399 3.49 25.06 1.37
N GLY A 400 4.07 24.75 0.21
CA GLY A 400 5.52 24.78 -0.02
C GLY A 400 6.25 23.50 0.43
N SER A 401 5.52 22.43 0.76
CA SER A 401 6.10 21.12 1.01
C SER A 401 6.73 20.57 -0.27
N ASN A 402 7.95 20.01 -0.17
CA ASN A 402 8.67 19.39 -1.28
C ASN A 402 9.13 17.96 -0.96
N ALA A 403 8.62 17.37 0.13
CA ALA A 403 8.94 16.01 0.50
C ALA A 403 7.79 15.33 1.24
N VAL A 404 7.69 14.01 1.10
CA VAL A 404 6.77 13.18 1.89
C VAL A 404 7.42 11.86 2.28
N SER A 405 7.08 11.34 3.46
CA SER A 405 7.33 9.93 3.77
C SER A 405 6.06 9.12 3.58
N ILE A 406 6.19 7.95 2.97
CA ILE A 406 5.11 6.97 2.79
C ILE A 406 5.43 5.75 3.64
N THR A 407 4.49 5.36 4.50
CA THR A 407 4.72 4.40 5.58
C THR A 407 3.90 3.13 5.35
N PRO A 408 4.46 2.07 4.75
CA PRO A 408 3.81 0.77 4.74
C PRO A 408 4.05 0.02 6.06
N PHE A 409 2.99 -0.58 6.59
CA PHE A 409 3.06 -1.35 7.84
C PHE A 409 3.12 -2.84 7.59
N SER A 410 3.94 -3.52 8.41
CA SER A 410 3.80 -4.95 8.68
C SER A 410 3.38 -5.17 10.13
N TYR A 411 2.92 -6.38 10.46
CA TYR A 411 2.41 -6.72 11.78
C TYR A 411 3.27 -7.76 12.47
N MET A 412 3.52 -7.55 13.77
CA MET A 412 4.15 -8.52 14.65
C MET A 412 3.29 -8.69 15.91
N GLY A 413 3.02 -9.94 16.29
CA GLY A 413 2.12 -10.25 17.41
C GLY A 413 2.81 -10.25 18.78
N ASP A 414 4.09 -10.60 18.83
CA ASP A 414 4.87 -10.76 20.07
C ASP A 414 6.29 -10.20 19.86
N PRO A 415 6.74 -9.19 20.61
CA PRO A 415 8.06 -8.59 20.45
C PRO A 415 9.23 -9.52 20.83
N ARG A 416 8.95 -10.67 21.46
CA ARG A 416 9.95 -11.64 21.91
C ARG A 416 10.03 -12.90 21.05
N ARG A 417 9.32 -12.97 19.92
CA ARG A 417 9.31 -14.14 19.04
C ARG A 417 9.49 -13.73 17.59
N PRO A 418 10.47 -14.26 16.85
CA PRO A 418 10.65 -13.91 15.45
C PRO A 418 9.42 -14.39 14.65
N ASN A 419 8.94 -13.55 13.75
CA ASN A 419 7.80 -13.84 12.87
C ASN A 419 8.13 -13.38 11.45
N PHE A 420 7.62 -14.12 10.46
CA PHE A 420 7.72 -13.68 9.06
C PHE A 420 6.89 -12.41 8.87
N LEU A 421 7.55 -11.32 8.47
CA LEU A 421 6.90 -10.03 8.23
C LEU A 421 6.26 -10.03 6.85
N ARG A 422 4.97 -9.74 6.81
CA ARG A 422 4.16 -9.79 5.57
C ARG A 422 4.05 -8.42 4.94
N HIS A 423 4.02 -8.41 3.61
CA HIS A 423 3.59 -7.26 2.81
C HIS A 423 2.07 -7.18 2.81
N SER A 424 1.53 -5.97 2.86
CA SER A 424 0.09 -5.73 2.84
C SER A 424 -0.49 -6.12 1.47
N ARG A 425 -1.64 -6.82 1.45
CA ARG A 425 -2.33 -7.22 0.20
C ARG A 425 -3.82 -6.83 0.16
N GLY A 426 -4.31 -6.15 1.20
CA GLY A 426 -5.70 -5.69 1.23
C GLY A 426 -5.89 -4.52 0.27
N ALA A 427 -7.03 -4.46 -0.43
CA ALA A 427 -7.30 -3.38 -1.37
C ALA A 427 -7.34 -1.97 -0.74
N GLY A 428 -7.72 -1.87 0.55
CA GLY A 428 -7.75 -0.60 1.28
C GLY A 428 -6.52 -0.35 2.16
N SER A 429 -5.51 -1.20 2.10
CA SER A 429 -4.31 -1.12 2.94
C SER A 429 -3.10 -0.61 2.15
N GLU A 430 -1.95 -0.50 2.80
CA GLU A 430 -0.69 -0.01 2.25
C GLU A 430 0.02 -1.09 1.41
N ASN A 431 -0.69 -1.65 0.43
CA ASN A 431 -0.12 -2.58 -0.54
C ASN A 431 0.78 -1.87 -1.57
N ASP A 432 1.49 -2.65 -2.38
CA ASP A 432 2.48 -2.14 -3.32
C ASP A 432 1.89 -1.10 -4.28
N GLU A 433 0.70 -1.38 -4.85
CA GLU A 433 0.03 -0.46 -5.77
C GLU A 433 -0.33 0.86 -5.10
N SER A 434 -0.78 0.83 -3.85
CA SER A 434 -1.07 2.02 -3.05
C SER A 434 0.18 2.85 -2.76
N ILE A 435 1.30 2.18 -2.42
CA ILE A 435 2.58 2.84 -2.18
C ILE A 435 3.11 3.48 -3.47
N ILE A 436 3.07 2.74 -4.59
CA ILE A 436 3.52 3.21 -5.91
C ILE A 436 2.69 4.42 -6.34
N HIS A 437 1.36 4.35 -6.22
CA HIS A 437 0.46 5.45 -6.56
C HIS A 437 0.81 6.70 -5.78
N ALA A 438 0.83 6.63 -4.44
CA ALA A 438 1.15 7.78 -3.61
C ALA A 438 2.56 8.34 -3.88
N ALA A 439 3.55 7.48 -4.11
CA ALA A 439 4.92 7.91 -4.42
C ALA A 439 4.98 8.67 -5.75
N LEU A 440 4.32 8.15 -6.79
CA LEU A 440 4.32 8.79 -8.11
C LEU A 440 3.46 10.05 -8.15
N SER A 441 2.33 10.10 -7.44
CA SER A 441 1.53 11.32 -7.24
C SER A 441 2.36 12.41 -6.55
N ALA A 442 3.10 12.07 -5.50
CA ALA A 442 3.98 13.01 -4.82
C ALA A 442 5.12 13.50 -5.74
N LYS A 443 5.76 12.59 -6.49
CA LYS A 443 6.83 12.95 -7.44
C LYS A 443 6.32 13.82 -8.59
N ALA A 444 5.08 13.61 -9.06
CA ALA A 444 4.45 14.47 -10.06
C ALA A 444 4.26 15.91 -9.57
N LEU A 445 4.18 16.11 -8.25
CA LEU A 445 4.17 17.42 -7.59
C LEU A 445 5.57 17.96 -7.26
N GLY A 446 6.63 17.30 -7.74
CA GLY A 446 8.02 17.68 -7.49
C GLY A 446 8.53 17.32 -6.10
N MET A 447 7.84 16.42 -5.38
CA MET A 447 8.25 16.04 -4.03
C MET A 447 9.30 14.91 -4.03
N THR A 448 10.24 14.99 -3.10
CA THR A 448 11.13 13.89 -2.71
C THR A 448 10.36 12.87 -1.88
N VAL A 449 10.47 11.58 -2.19
CA VAL A 449 9.78 10.52 -1.45
C VAL A 449 10.75 9.76 -0.55
N MET A 450 10.34 9.55 0.70
CA MET A 450 10.95 8.60 1.62
C MET A 450 10.02 7.42 1.85
N LEU A 451 10.43 6.22 1.43
CA LEU A 451 9.75 5.00 1.84
C LEU A 451 10.18 4.64 3.26
N LYS A 452 9.22 4.54 4.19
CA LYS A 452 9.47 4.36 5.63
C LYS A 452 8.71 3.13 6.17
N PRO A 453 9.13 1.89 5.86
CA PRO A 453 8.44 0.69 6.35
C PRO A 453 8.47 0.57 7.88
N HIS A 454 7.30 0.31 8.49
CA HIS A 454 7.11 0.22 9.95
C HIS A 454 6.61 -1.16 10.40
N ILE A 455 6.97 -1.56 11.62
CA ILE A 455 6.36 -2.69 12.31
C ILE A 455 5.30 -2.17 13.27
N TRP A 456 4.09 -2.73 13.21
CA TRP A 456 3.04 -2.51 14.20
C TRP A 456 2.96 -3.70 15.16
N LEU A 457 3.04 -3.41 16.46
CA LEU A 457 2.80 -4.37 17.55
C LEU A 457 1.53 -3.94 18.27
N GLY A 458 0.43 -4.69 18.15
CA GLY A 458 -0.87 -4.20 18.61
C GLY A 458 -0.96 -3.82 20.10
N ARG A 459 -0.21 -4.48 20.99
CA ARG A 459 -0.22 -4.24 22.45
C ARG A 459 1.14 -3.81 23.01
N SER A 460 2.15 -3.67 22.15
CA SER A 460 3.53 -3.34 22.51
C SER A 460 4.03 -2.26 21.57
N TRP A 461 5.23 -1.74 21.81
CA TRP A 461 5.87 -0.78 20.91
C TRP A 461 7.08 -1.43 20.21
N PRO A 462 7.40 -1.09 18.94
CA PRO A 462 8.56 -1.64 18.23
C PRO A 462 9.89 -1.56 18.99
N GLY A 463 10.07 -0.57 19.86
CA GLY A 463 11.26 -0.47 20.70
C GLY A 463 11.42 -1.59 21.72
N GLU A 464 10.38 -2.38 21.99
CA GLU A 464 10.41 -3.54 22.88
C GLU A 464 10.87 -4.83 22.21
N ILE A 465 11.09 -4.85 20.89
CA ILE A 465 11.53 -6.04 20.16
C ILE A 465 12.88 -6.53 20.70
N GLU A 466 12.87 -7.68 21.36
CA GLU A 466 14.03 -8.29 22.00
C GLU A 466 13.91 -9.81 21.96
N MET A 467 14.69 -10.44 21.10
CA MET A 467 14.66 -11.89 20.90
C MET A 467 15.26 -12.64 22.10
N GLN A 468 14.81 -13.87 22.32
CA GLN A 468 15.10 -14.61 23.57
C GLN A 468 16.50 -15.21 23.60
N ASN A 469 17.10 -15.44 22.43
CA ASN A 469 18.39 -16.08 22.24
C ASN A 469 18.96 -15.73 20.85
N GLU A 470 20.18 -16.17 20.57
CA GLU A 470 20.88 -15.88 19.31
C GLU A 470 20.20 -16.46 18.07
N GLN A 471 19.58 -17.64 18.19
CA GLN A 471 18.85 -18.27 17.08
C GLN A 471 17.59 -17.47 16.72
N ASP A 472 16.90 -16.94 17.72
CA ASP A 472 15.75 -16.07 17.51
C ASP A 472 16.18 -14.72 16.90
N TRP A 473 17.34 -14.17 17.31
CA TRP A 473 17.93 -12.99 16.67
C TRP A 473 18.28 -13.24 15.21
N GLU A 474 18.84 -14.41 14.89
CA GLU A 474 19.13 -14.81 13.51
C GLU A 474 17.86 -14.87 12.67
N ALA A 475 16.84 -15.56 13.15
CA ALA A 475 15.55 -15.65 12.47
C ALA A 475 14.89 -14.28 12.29
N PHE A 476 14.92 -13.42 13.32
CA PHE A 476 14.37 -12.07 13.24
C PHE A 476 15.05 -11.24 12.15
N PHE A 477 16.39 -11.16 12.15
CA PHE A 477 17.11 -10.37 11.15
C PHE A 477 17.01 -10.96 9.74
N GLN A 478 16.86 -12.28 9.60
CA GLN A 478 16.57 -12.92 8.32
C GLN A 478 15.19 -12.49 7.78
N TYR A 479 14.14 -12.57 8.61
CA TYR A 479 12.79 -12.15 8.20
C TYR A 479 12.71 -10.64 7.95
N TYR A 480 13.36 -9.85 8.80
CA TYR A 480 13.45 -8.39 8.66
C TYR A 480 14.17 -8.00 7.37
N TYR A 481 15.28 -8.67 7.04
CA TYR A 481 15.98 -8.46 5.78
C TYR A 481 15.10 -8.81 4.56
N ARG A 482 14.40 -9.95 4.56
CA ARG A 482 13.49 -10.32 3.44
C ARG A 482 12.44 -9.25 3.20
N TRP A 483 11.84 -8.75 4.28
CA TRP A 483 10.83 -7.69 4.25
C TRP A 483 11.41 -6.34 3.78
N MET A 484 12.58 -5.93 4.29
CA MET A 484 13.22 -4.70 3.82
C MET A 484 13.74 -4.79 2.39
N ARG A 485 14.19 -5.97 1.93
CA ARG A 485 14.63 -6.22 0.55
C ARG A 485 13.51 -5.96 -0.45
N HIS A 486 12.27 -6.33 -0.10
CA HIS A 486 11.11 -6.03 -0.92
C HIS A 486 10.97 -4.53 -1.18
N TYR A 487 10.97 -3.71 -0.12
CA TYR A 487 10.82 -2.25 -0.25
C TYR A 487 12.04 -1.57 -0.87
N ALA A 488 13.25 -2.09 -0.66
CA ALA A 488 14.44 -1.62 -1.36
C ALA A 488 14.34 -1.85 -2.87
N LEU A 489 13.84 -3.02 -3.29
CA LEU A 489 13.61 -3.31 -4.70
C LEU A 489 12.47 -2.49 -5.29
N LEU A 490 11.37 -2.30 -4.55
CA LEU A 490 10.27 -1.40 -4.94
C LEU A 490 10.79 0.03 -5.14
N GLY A 491 11.58 0.54 -4.18
CA GLY A 491 12.21 1.84 -4.26
C GLY A 491 13.17 1.97 -5.46
N GLU A 492 13.89 0.90 -5.79
CA GLU A 492 14.75 0.86 -6.98
C GLU A 492 13.94 0.92 -8.28
N MET A 493 12.87 0.13 -8.40
CA MET A 493 12.02 0.05 -9.58
C MET A 493 11.31 1.37 -9.91
N TYR A 494 10.90 2.10 -8.87
CA TYR A 494 10.11 3.33 -8.97
C TYR A 494 10.89 4.60 -8.61
N GLU A 495 12.20 4.46 -8.47
CA GLU A 495 13.13 5.55 -8.27
C GLU A 495 12.80 6.41 -7.03
N VAL A 496 12.38 5.78 -5.93
CA VAL A 496 12.14 6.46 -4.66
C VAL A 496 13.48 6.94 -4.12
N GLU A 497 13.58 8.21 -3.72
CA GLU A 497 14.86 8.87 -3.44
C GLU A 497 15.48 8.42 -2.11
N ASN A 498 14.65 8.17 -1.09
CA ASN A 498 15.09 7.80 0.25
C ASN A 498 14.40 6.51 0.75
N LEU A 499 15.15 5.64 1.43
CA LEU A 499 14.63 4.49 2.18
C LEU A 499 15.03 4.60 3.66
N CYS A 500 14.06 4.53 4.56
CA CYS A 500 14.29 4.36 5.99
C CYS A 500 14.30 2.86 6.34
N VAL A 501 15.42 2.33 6.82
CA VAL A 501 15.60 0.89 7.04
C VAL A 501 15.16 0.39 8.40
N GLY A 502 14.61 1.26 9.24
CA GLY A 502 14.07 0.88 10.54
C GLY A 502 13.65 2.08 11.35
N VAL A 503 12.66 1.87 12.22
CA VAL A 503 12.01 2.95 12.98
C VAL A 503 11.82 2.50 14.42
N GLU A 504 12.49 3.21 15.34
CA GLU A 504 12.35 3.08 16.80
C GLU A 504 12.55 1.66 17.34
N LEU A 505 13.43 0.87 16.74
CA LEU A 505 13.73 -0.50 17.16
C LEU A 505 14.75 -0.53 18.32
N VAL A 506 14.49 0.25 19.38
CA VAL A 506 15.41 0.55 20.50
C VAL A 506 16.17 -0.67 21.02
N ARG A 507 15.49 -1.76 21.39
CA ARG A 507 16.17 -2.95 21.90
C ARG A 507 16.89 -3.74 20.81
N ALA A 508 16.40 -3.72 19.57
CA ALA A 508 17.04 -4.37 18.44
C ALA A 508 18.18 -3.53 17.82
N THR A 509 18.42 -2.29 18.24
CA THR A 509 19.64 -1.53 17.90
C THR A 509 20.74 -1.74 18.93
N VAL A 510 20.40 -2.02 20.19
CA VAL A 510 21.36 -2.29 21.26
C VAL A 510 21.97 -3.69 21.09
N GLY A 511 23.29 -3.76 20.94
CA GLY A 511 24.03 -5.03 20.89
C GLY A 511 23.96 -5.77 19.54
N GLN A 512 23.18 -5.28 18.57
CA GLN A 512 22.99 -5.91 17.25
C GLN A 512 23.67 -5.14 16.10
N GLU A 513 24.71 -4.36 16.40
CA GLU A 513 25.37 -3.47 15.43
C GLU A 513 25.84 -4.21 14.17
N ALA A 514 26.44 -5.39 14.32
CA ALA A 514 26.95 -6.18 13.19
C ALA A 514 25.83 -6.58 12.22
N ARG A 515 24.68 -7.02 12.74
CA ARG A 515 23.52 -7.43 11.95
C ARG A 515 22.90 -6.24 11.20
N TRP A 516 22.83 -5.07 11.84
CA TRP A 516 22.40 -3.84 11.17
C TRP A 516 23.33 -3.43 10.03
N ARG A 517 24.65 -3.46 10.26
CA ARG A 517 25.64 -3.14 9.23
C ARG A 517 25.56 -4.11 8.05
N GLU A 518 25.37 -5.40 8.32
CA GLU A 518 25.17 -6.40 7.27
C GLU A 518 23.90 -6.11 6.46
N LEU A 519 22.76 -5.88 7.13
CA LEU A 519 21.50 -5.53 6.47
C LEU A 519 21.68 -4.29 5.58
N ILE A 520 22.26 -3.21 6.10
CA ILE A 520 22.49 -1.96 5.36
C ILE A 520 23.38 -2.23 4.13
N ALA A 521 24.47 -2.98 4.28
CA ALA A 521 25.37 -3.32 3.17
C ALA A 521 24.66 -4.11 2.07
N ARG A 522 23.84 -5.11 2.44
CA ARG A 522 23.05 -5.89 1.47
C ARG A 522 22.04 -5.03 0.73
N LEU A 523 21.29 -4.19 1.44
CA LEU A 523 20.31 -3.29 0.81
C LEU A 523 20.98 -2.26 -0.10
N ARG A 524 22.15 -1.71 0.27
CA ARG A 524 22.95 -0.83 -0.61
C ARG A 524 23.42 -1.55 -1.88
N GLY A 525 23.62 -2.87 -1.85
CA GLY A 525 23.92 -3.64 -3.05
C GLY A 525 22.79 -3.54 -4.08
N LEU A 526 21.54 -3.58 -3.62
CA LEU A 526 20.34 -3.64 -4.44
C LEU A 526 19.77 -2.27 -4.83
N TYR A 527 19.76 -1.34 -3.88
CA TYR A 527 19.11 -0.03 -3.96
C TYR A 527 20.12 1.12 -4.10
N SER A 528 19.81 2.03 -5.01
CA SER A 528 20.70 3.10 -5.49
C SER A 528 20.46 4.46 -4.83
N GLY A 529 19.32 4.63 -4.15
CA GLY A 529 18.94 5.85 -3.43
C GLY A 529 19.62 5.98 -2.06
N LYS A 530 19.19 6.97 -1.28
CA LYS A 530 19.79 7.27 0.04
C LYS A 530 19.12 6.45 1.14
N ILE A 531 19.89 6.01 2.12
CA ILE A 531 19.42 5.19 3.23
C ILE A 531 19.55 5.93 4.57
N THR A 532 18.53 5.84 5.40
CA THR A 532 18.50 6.37 6.77
C THR A 532 17.91 5.34 7.76
N TYR A 533 18.00 5.63 9.05
CA TYR A 533 17.32 4.92 10.13
C TYR A 533 16.66 5.97 11.04
N ALA A 534 15.40 5.76 11.42
CA ALA A 534 14.63 6.68 12.26
C ALA A 534 14.74 6.26 13.73
N ALA A 535 15.75 6.77 14.43
CA ALA A 535 15.92 6.47 15.84
C ALA A 535 14.88 7.19 16.70
N ASN A 536 14.39 6.52 17.74
CA ASN A 536 13.66 7.17 18.81
C ASN A 536 14.57 8.22 19.49
N TRP A 537 13.96 9.30 19.97
CA TRP A 537 14.64 10.33 20.74
C TRP A 537 15.30 9.77 22.02
N GLY A 538 16.20 10.56 22.61
CA GLY A 538 16.94 10.23 23.81
C GLY A 538 18.01 9.16 23.57
N SER A 539 18.01 8.15 24.44
CA SER A 539 19.13 7.22 24.54
C SER A 539 19.38 6.37 23.28
N GLU A 540 18.38 6.10 22.45
CA GLU A 540 18.61 5.34 21.21
C GLU A 540 19.43 6.17 20.23
N PHE A 541 18.92 7.35 19.86
CA PHE A 541 19.58 8.29 18.95
C PHE A 541 21.05 8.54 19.28
N GLU A 542 21.37 8.76 20.56
CA GLU A 542 22.74 9.01 21.02
C GLU A 542 23.66 7.78 20.99
N LYS A 543 23.10 6.56 21.07
CA LYS A 543 23.85 5.32 21.24
C LYS A 543 23.94 4.47 19.98
N VAL A 544 23.13 4.70 18.95
CA VAL A 544 23.28 4.04 17.65
C VAL A 544 24.72 4.23 17.14
N ARG A 545 25.34 3.12 16.72
CA ARG A 545 26.78 3.05 16.37
C ARG A 545 27.06 2.90 14.89
N PHE A 546 26.02 2.75 14.06
CA PHE A 546 26.13 2.50 12.63
C PHE A 546 25.73 3.71 11.77
N TRP A 547 25.65 4.92 12.33
CA TRP A 547 25.33 6.14 11.58
C TRP A 547 26.30 6.40 10.42
N ASP A 548 27.57 5.96 10.54
CA ASP A 548 28.57 6.06 9.47
C ASP A 548 28.21 5.25 8.21
N ALA A 549 27.45 4.16 8.36
CA ALA A 549 26.97 3.31 7.28
C ALA A 549 25.75 3.89 6.52
N LEU A 550 25.14 4.95 7.04
CA LEU A 550 23.94 5.60 6.51
C LEU A 550 24.28 6.90 5.76
N ASP A 551 23.35 7.38 4.95
CA ASP A 551 23.47 8.65 4.23
C ASP A 551 22.98 9.82 5.09
N TYR A 552 21.99 9.56 5.96
CA TYR A 552 21.47 10.51 6.93
C TYR A 552 21.45 9.91 8.34
N ILE A 553 21.59 10.78 9.34
CA ILE A 553 21.18 10.49 10.71
C ILE A 553 19.68 10.81 10.79
N GLY A 554 18.84 9.81 11.06
CA GLY A 554 17.40 10.00 11.20
C GLY A 554 16.97 10.05 12.67
N LEU A 555 16.10 11.00 13.01
CA LEU A 555 15.59 11.19 14.36
C LEU A 555 14.07 11.40 14.35
N ASN A 556 13.36 10.59 15.14
CA ASN A 556 12.00 10.87 15.58
C ASN A 556 12.08 11.79 16.82
N CYS A 557 11.97 13.10 16.59
CA CYS A 557 12.33 14.16 17.52
C CYS A 557 11.15 14.58 18.42
N TYR A 558 10.82 13.75 19.41
CA TYR A 558 9.77 14.04 20.39
C TYR A 558 10.28 14.49 21.76
N TYR A 559 11.43 15.17 21.79
CA TYR A 559 11.94 15.80 23.01
C TYR A 559 11.00 16.92 23.51
N PRO A 560 10.72 17.02 24.82
CA PRO A 560 9.93 18.12 25.37
C PRO A 560 10.58 19.48 25.14
N LEU A 561 9.80 20.49 24.73
CA LEU A 561 10.27 21.87 24.64
C LEU A 561 10.31 22.54 26.03
N SER A 562 9.38 22.18 26.91
CA SER A 562 9.25 22.78 28.24
C SER A 562 8.51 21.87 29.21
N GLU A 563 8.87 21.92 30.49
CA GLU A 563 8.15 21.27 31.59
C GLU A 563 7.07 22.18 32.23
N LYS A 564 7.00 23.45 31.85
CA LYS A 564 6.03 24.42 32.39
C LYS A 564 4.62 24.15 31.83
N ASP A 565 3.60 24.36 32.66
CA ASP A 565 2.19 24.27 32.23
C ASP A 565 1.80 25.39 31.26
N ASN A 566 2.37 26.58 31.44
CA ASN A 566 2.17 27.73 30.56
C ASN A 566 3.50 28.45 30.29
N PRO A 567 4.37 27.88 29.43
CA PRO A 567 5.61 28.52 29.04
C PRO A 567 5.36 29.78 28.23
N SER A 568 6.27 30.74 28.30
CA SER A 568 6.36 31.81 27.30
C SER A 568 6.91 31.27 25.98
N ASP A 569 6.76 32.01 24.88
CA ASP A 569 7.36 31.61 23.59
C ASP A 569 8.89 31.56 23.68
N ALA A 570 9.51 32.42 24.49
CA ALA A 570 10.95 32.37 24.78
C ALA A 570 11.37 31.09 25.51
N ASP A 571 10.51 30.54 26.38
CA ASP A 571 10.79 29.26 27.04
C ASP A 571 10.73 28.09 26.04
N LEU A 572 9.77 28.11 25.11
CA LEU A 572 9.67 27.12 24.04
C LEU A 572 10.88 27.21 23.10
N GLN A 573 11.31 28.42 22.76
CA GLN A 573 12.51 28.65 21.95
C GLN A 573 13.77 28.11 22.63
N ALA A 574 13.93 28.37 23.92
CA ALA A 574 15.05 27.83 24.69
C ALA A 574 15.01 26.29 24.73
N GLY A 575 13.82 25.70 24.72
CA GLY A 575 13.61 24.27 24.52
C GLY A 575 14.13 23.75 23.19
N ALA A 576 13.68 24.37 22.11
CA ALA A 576 14.11 24.04 20.76
C ALA A 576 15.64 24.15 20.61
N ALA A 577 16.26 25.20 21.17
CA ALA A 577 17.71 25.40 21.13
C ALA A 577 18.47 24.25 21.82
N ARG A 578 18.03 23.82 23.02
CA ARG A 578 18.63 22.65 23.71
C ARG A 578 18.52 21.37 22.89
N ILE A 579 17.39 21.17 22.20
CA ILE A 579 17.20 20.01 21.32
C ILE A 579 18.17 20.08 20.14
N ALA A 580 18.32 21.26 19.50
CA ALA A 580 19.25 21.47 18.42
C ALA A 580 20.71 21.19 18.84
N GLU A 581 21.13 21.60 20.04
CA GLU A 581 22.45 21.29 20.61
C GLU A 581 22.67 19.78 20.78
N THR A 582 21.68 19.05 21.30
CA THR A 582 21.73 17.58 21.43
C THR A 582 21.89 16.89 20.08
N ILE A 583 21.13 17.33 19.07
CA ILE A 583 21.22 16.79 17.71
C ILE A 583 22.59 17.08 17.10
N GLU A 584 23.07 18.31 17.25
CA GLU A 584 24.35 18.74 16.70
C GLU A 584 25.52 17.97 17.32
N ALA A 585 25.48 17.63 18.61
CA ALA A 585 26.51 16.81 19.25
C ALA A 585 26.68 15.44 18.58
N VAL A 586 25.58 14.75 18.27
CA VAL A 586 25.61 13.48 17.53
C VAL A 586 26.07 13.70 16.09
N GLN A 587 25.59 14.76 15.46
CA GLN A 587 25.98 15.13 14.11
C GLN A 587 27.50 15.38 13.98
N GLN A 588 28.09 16.10 14.93
CA GLN A 588 29.52 16.40 14.94
C GLN A 588 30.38 15.14 15.15
N ARG A 589 29.85 14.12 15.81
CA ARG A 589 30.53 12.83 15.99
C ARG A 589 30.63 12.03 14.70
N TYR A 590 29.55 11.95 13.92
CA TYR A 590 29.48 11.11 12.71
C TYR A 590 29.68 11.89 11.40
N ARG A 591 29.56 13.22 11.42
CA ARG A 591 29.70 14.13 10.27
C ARG A 591 28.78 13.77 9.11
N LYS A 592 27.56 13.31 9.43
CA LYS A 592 26.50 13.00 8.47
C LYS A 592 25.39 14.05 8.57
N PRO A 593 24.70 14.39 7.48
CA PRO A 593 23.53 15.27 7.54
C PRO A 593 22.39 14.64 8.35
N VAL A 594 21.57 15.46 9.00
CA VAL A 594 20.45 15.02 9.82
C VAL A 594 19.12 15.20 9.09
N LEU A 595 18.23 14.22 9.20
CA LEU A 595 16.81 14.35 8.91
C LEU A 595 16.02 14.18 10.21
N LEU A 596 15.13 15.12 10.53
CA LEU A 596 14.07 14.81 11.49
C LEU A 596 13.05 13.96 10.75
N THR A 597 13.20 12.64 10.85
CA THR A 597 12.33 11.64 10.19
C THR A 597 10.93 11.61 10.76
N GLU A 598 10.75 12.22 11.93
CA GLU A 598 9.47 12.52 12.52
C GLU A 598 9.58 13.64 13.55
N ILE A 599 8.63 14.55 13.59
CA ILE A 599 8.40 15.50 14.70
C ILE A 599 6.96 15.96 14.66
N GLY A 600 6.33 16.13 15.81
CA GLY A 600 4.93 16.52 15.85
C GLY A 600 4.48 16.90 17.26
N PHE A 601 3.33 17.57 17.30
CA PHE A 601 2.65 17.96 18.53
C PHE A 601 1.16 17.84 18.29
N THR A 602 0.41 17.25 19.23
CA THR A 602 -1.05 17.23 19.18
C THR A 602 -1.63 18.63 19.38
N SER A 603 -2.82 18.88 18.86
CA SER A 603 -3.59 20.10 19.13
C SER A 603 -4.33 19.99 20.46
N THR A 604 -3.58 19.80 21.54
CA THR A 604 -4.06 19.69 22.92
C THR A 604 -3.39 20.73 23.80
N ALA A 605 -3.90 20.97 25.01
CA ALA A 605 -3.20 21.83 25.97
C ALA A 605 -1.82 21.25 26.35
N ALA A 606 -0.82 22.12 26.42
CA ALA A 606 0.57 21.82 26.78
C ALA A 606 1.25 20.64 26.05
N PRO A 607 1.17 20.57 24.70
CA PRO A 607 1.70 19.44 23.94
C PRO A 607 3.25 19.41 23.95
N TRP A 608 3.89 20.53 24.28
CA TRP A 608 5.35 20.65 24.45
C TRP A 608 5.93 19.79 25.58
N LYS A 609 5.12 19.29 26.52
CA LYS A 609 5.58 18.45 27.63
C LYS A 609 5.79 16.99 27.22
N GLN A 610 4.87 16.47 26.41
CA GLN A 610 4.90 15.09 25.95
C GLN A 610 4.56 15.06 24.45
N PRO A 611 5.51 15.47 23.59
CA PRO A 611 5.22 15.65 22.16
C PRO A 611 4.77 14.37 21.45
N HIS A 612 5.16 13.20 21.94
CA HIS A 612 4.81 11.89 21.37
C HIS A 612 3.42 11.38 21.79
N GLU A 613 2.80 11.96 22.82
CA GLU A 613 1.54 11.44 23.35
C GLU A 613 0.37 11.73 22.40
N VAL A 614 -0.36 10.68 22.02
CA VAL A 614 -1.63 10.81 21.30
C VAL A 614 -2.65 11.65 22.08
N ALA A 615 -3.57 12.31 21.39
CA ALA A 615 -4.47 13.28 22.01
C ALA A 615 -5.38 12.66 23.09
N GLY A 616 -5.82 11.40 22.91
CA GLY A 616 -6.50 10.61 23.95
C GLY A 616 -7.81 11.22 24.48
N GLY A 617 -8.50 12.02 23.66
CA GLY A 617 -9.73 12.73 24.07
C GLY A 617 -9.51 14.00 24.90
N ARG A 618 -8.25 14.46 25.06
CA ARG A 618 -7.94 15.76 25.66
C ARG A 618 -8.62 16.90 24.89
N PRO A 619 -9.00 18.02 25.55
CA PRO A 619 -9.61 19.16 24.88
C PRO A 619 -8.72 19.70 23.75
N VAL A 620 -9.36 20.19 22.69
CA VAL A 620 -8.67 20.81 21.56
C VAL A 620 -8.05 22.14 21.98
N ASP A 621 -6.78 22.33 21.64
CA ASP A 621 -6.06 23.60 21.68
C ASP A 621 -5.13 23.68 20.46
N THR A 622 -5.64 24.27 19.38
CA THR A 622 -4.90 24.43 18.12
C THR A 622 -3.83 25.52 18.21
N SER A 623 -3.93 26.44 19.18
CA SER A 623 -2.96 27.51 19.38
C SER A 623 -1.66 27.00 19.98
N SER A 624 -1.74 26.09 20.95
CA SER A 624 -0.58 25.46 21.58
C SER A 624 0.26 24.65 20.58
N GLN A 625 -0.39 23.95 19.64
CA GLN A 625 0.30 23.27 18.55
C GLN A 625 1.08 24.26 17.67
N ALA A 626 0.45 25.36 17.24
CA ALA A 626 1.09 26.37 16.39
C ALA A 626 2.32 26.99 17.06
N ARG A 627 2.27 27.24 18.37
CA ARG A 627 3.41 27.75 19.16
C ARG A 627 4.60 26.79 19.17
N CYS A 628 4.35 25.47 19.25
CA CYS A 628 5.42 24.48 19.17
C CYS A 628 6.07 24.46 17.77
N TYR A 629 5.27 24.50 16.71
CA TYR A 629 5.77 24.57 15.33
C TYR A 629 6.65 25.81 15.14
N GLU A 630 6.22 26.98 15.63
CA GLU A 630 6.97 28.23 15.53
C GLU A 630 8.33 28.15 16.24
N ALA A 631 8.35 27.62 17.47
CA ALA A 631 9.59 27.51 18.25
C ALA A 631 10.61 26.57 17.57
N VAL A 632 10.14 25.45 17.03
CA VAL A 632 11.01 24.47 16.35
C VAL A 632 11.53 25.03 15.02
N LEU A 633 10.64 25.56 14.18
CA LEU A 633 11.02 26.03 12.84
C LEU A 633 11.97 27.22 12.92
N SER A 634 11.74 28.16 13.84
CA SER A 634 12.61 29.31 14.03
C SER A 634 14.01 28.95 14.53
N GLU A 635 14.14 27.92 15.37
CA GLU A 635 15.47 27.45 15.83
C GLU A 635 16.21 26.67 14.74
N LEU A 636 15.50 25.80 14.02
CA LEU A 636 16.13 24.88 13.06
C LEU A 636 16.42 25.54 11.71
N HIS A 637 15.75 26.64 11.39
CA HIS A 637 16.01 27.42 10.18
C HIS A 637 17.48 27.86 10.11
N GLY A 638 18.13 27.63 8.97
CA GLY A 638 19.53 27.99 8.73
C GLY A 638 20.58 27.05 9.36
N LYS A 639 20.20 25.98 10.05
CA LYS A 639 21.16 24.98 10.56
C LYS A 639 21.71 24.13 9.40
N SER A 640 22.92 24.44 8.95
CA SER A 640 23.55 23.79 7.79
C SER A 640 23.71 22.25 7.89
N TRP A 641 23.67 21.69 9.10
CA TRP A 641 23.74 20.26 9.34
C TRP A 641 22.40 19.53 9.15
N LEU A 642 21.29 20.27 9.13
CA LEU A 642 19.94 19.75 8.94
C LEU A 642 19.60 19.71 7.44
N ARG A 643 19.05 18.59 6.98
CA ARG A 643 18.65 18.37 5.58
C ARG A 643 17.16 18.16 5.38
N GLY A 644 16.36 18.15 6.45
CA GLY A 644 14.92 18.05 6.32
C GLY A 644 14.19 17.81 7.62
N ILE A 645 12.89 18.08 7.59
CA ILE A 645 11.95 17.90 8.69
C ILE A 645 10.71 17.22 8.13
N TYR A 646 10.31 16.10 8.73
CA TYR A 646 9.08 15.38 8.39
C TYR A 646 8.08 15.50 9.54
N TRP A 647 7.06 16.34 9.35
CA TRP A 647 6.02 16.52 10.37
C TRP A 647 5.08 15.32 10.45
N TRP A 648 4.92 14.77 11.65
CA TRP A 648 3.83 13.85 11.99
C TRP A 648 2.58 14.68 12.31
N LYS A 649 1.52 14.62 11.51
CA LYS A 649 1.36 13.87 10.24
C LYS A 649 0.41 14.61 9.32
N TRP A 650 0.39 14.26 8.04
CA TRP A 650 -0.61 14.74 7.07
C TRP A 650 -1.49 13.57 6.60
N PRO A 651 -2.83 13.69 6.63
CA PRO A 651 -3.72 12.57 6.31
C PRO A 651 -3.90 12.35 4.81
N THR A 652 -4.30 11.14 4.41
CA THR A 652 -4.74 10.81 3.04
C THR A 652 -6.10 11.41 2.64
N TYR A 653 -6.80 12.12 3.53
CA TYR A 653 -8.05 12.81 3.19
C TYR A 653 -8.24 14.04 4.10
N LEU A 654 -8.64 15.17 3.51
CA LEU A 654 -8.61 16.48 4.17
C LEU A 654 -9.72 16.68 5.21
N ASP A 655 -10.75 15.84 5.24
CA ASP A 655 -11.77 15.88 6.31
C ASP A 655 -11.18 15.45 7.67
N TYR A 656 -10.06 14.72 7.67
CA TYR A 656 -9.28 14.48 8.88
C TYR A 656 -8.49 15.74 9.26
N GLY A 657 -9.13 16.63 10.01
CA GLY A 657 -8.51 17.89 10.43
C GLY A 657 -9.51 18.89 10.99
N GLY A 658 -9.15 20.17 10.91
CA GLY A 658 -10.01 21.28 11.31
C GLY A 658 -10.03 21.57 12.81
N ALA A 659 -10.80 22.59 13.17
CA ALA A 659 -10.79 23.20 14.51
C ALA A 659 -11.28 22.29 15.66
N ALA A 660 -11.95 21.17 15.34
CA ALA A 660 -12.42 20.20 16.34
C ALA A 660 -11.49 18.99 16.49
N ASN A 661 -10.48 18.86 15.63
CA ASN A 661 -9.53 17.76 15.67
C ASN A 661 -8.37 18.11 16.64
N ASN A 662 -8.15 17.28 17.65
CA ASN A 662 -7.07 17.44 18.64
C ASN A 662 -5.79 16.66 18.30
N ASP A 663 -5.78 15.93 17.18
CA ASP A 663 -4.67 15.07 16.78
C ASP A 663 -3.51 15.87 16.15
N PHE A 664 -2.44 15.18 15.76
CA PHE A 664 -1.17 15.70 15.27
C PHE A 664 -1.25 16.53 13.98
N THR A 665 -2.25 16.29 13.13
CA THR A 665 -2.34 16.97 11.83
C THR A 665 -2.50 18.49 11.98
N PRO A 666 -1.72 19.32 11.25
CA PRO A 666 -1.97 20.76 11.22
C PRO A 666 -3.10 21.15 10.25
N ASN A 667 -3.60 20.23 9.42
CA ASN A 667 -4.63 20.48 8.41
C ASN A 667 -5.86 21.19 8.99
N GLY A 668 -6.20 22.36 8.45
CA GLY A 668 -7.30 23.22 8.87
C GLY A 668 -7.09 23.90 10.22
N LYS A 669 -5.84 24.07 10.68
CA LYS A 669 -5.48 24.65 11.99
C LYS A 669 -4.42 25.75 11.84
N PRO A 670 -4.23 26.63 12.84
CA PRO A 670 -3.24 27.71 12.78
C PRO A 670 -1.79 27.23 12.55
N ALA A 671 -1.45 26.00 12.95
CA ALA A 671 -0.14 25.43 12.67
C ALA A 671 0.14 25.27 11.16
N GLU A 672 -0.89 25.12 10.32
CA GLU A 672 -0.75 25.07 8.87
C GLU A 672 -0.23 26.40 8.29
N GLU A 673 -0.70 27.53 8.82
CA GLU A 673 -0.24 28.86 8.41
C GLU A 673 1.21 29.10 8.81
N VAL A 674 1.61 28.60 9.99
CA VAL A 674 3.01 28.62 10.44
C VAL A 674 3.89 27.85 9.46
N VAL A 675 3.49 26.63 9.10
CA VAL A 675 4.21 25.81 8.11
C VAL A 675 4.30 26.52 6.78
N ALA A 676 3.19 27.03 6.23
CA ALA A 676 3.17 27.70 4.93
C ALA A 676 4.13 28.90 4.88
N ARG A 677 4.19 29.68 5.95
CA ARG A 677 5.13 30.81 6.07
C ARG A 677 6.58 30.33 6.04
N TRP A 678 6.96 29.40 6.91
CA TRP A 678 8.34 28.91 6.99
C TRP A 678 8.77 28.13 5.76
N TYR A 679 7.88 27.33 5.16
CA TYR A 679 8.16 26.59 3.93
C TYR A 679 8.14 27.50 2.68
N GLY A 680 7.62 28.72 2.78
CA GLY A 680 7.81 29.78 1.79
C GLY A 680 9.23 30.37 1.77
N GLU A 681 9.99 30.24 2.86
CA GLU A 681 11.35 30.75 2.97
C GLU A 681 12.38 29.87 2.24
N LYS A 682 13.56 30.43 2.02
CA LYS A 682 14.75 29.68 1.58
C LYS A 682 15.39 28.99 2.78
N TRP A 683 15.67 27.69 2.63
CA TRP A 683 16.31 26.84 3.65
C TRP A 683 17.74 26.50 3.25
#